data_AF-A0A2S2C037-F1
#
_entry.id   AF-A0A2S2C037-F1
#
_cell.length_a   1.000
_cell.length_b   1.000
_cell.length_c   1.000
_cell.angle_alpha   90.00
_cell.angle_beta   90.00
_cell.angle_gamma   90.00
#
_symmetry.space_group_name_H-M   'P 1'
#
loop_
_entity.id
_entity.type
_entity.pdbx_description
1 polymer ?
#
loop_
_entity_poly.entity_id
_entity_poly.type
_entity_poly.pdbx_seq_one_letter_code
_entity_poly.pdbx_strand_id
1 'polypeptide(L)'
;MNRYHPLAPGTYTGVSSGYRTPDRPDHRGVDIAANNGTPIYAPTDGTIAYVGIDDDPQGYGSWLVIDSQNQWGLDFTFGHTPPSSFINPHTGEQWKFGDPVHAGEQIAVVGSEGGSSGPHLHFETFGAPGRFGGPDLDPDSTWLKEAKDPRQAPKDNGHTSLVGKLLVDFSAGVPTAAQIQSGGFAGAIRYISDPRAGWMLGKPLRREEADALRARGMVVVSNFQFGKSDWLGGAEQGRRDAERGIQIHREAGGPETAAIYVSVDASPSEEQWNTLVRPYLLAWQERLGKTRMGVYCNYPTIEWALRDGIGTYFWMHNWGSNGRVHPAAHLHQFEIDKQKVGGVGIDRNRILKEQFGQWDGVAADVPTPVVEPAQPQPVTSPSGYPITWYGGPGYDTGHGAYLRIYLHTTENQDWVARAENVANYQAGAQNGSYHYLIDDHHIINTVSTKNTAWGVLSDNRVSVQIAMVGTSGSTETWSGANPNREERPKSREQWLAHTKMLDMVAFVIAKVATEYDIPIERVDIGGVGHNRKGVSSHNNYTYGSRVLRGFKDGTHWDVPDTFPYDVVLAAAKRYAGLPEDPDRFPLPPGHYWGPLDGPTESWSNTFGNEPQSSKDGLKRWQQTIGMPGTSIFDKATKDVATRMQQLWGWPVTGNVYEGEWNEVIHNGWRLPAPEPPRPAVPIEAGPKVHHSKKIKEVTGPGLTDRFGMAATDLGVMARTPSGRILAIFGDTFRGPRVGDGDWRSPVALFSDTKKLDEGIVWSEAAGGDPRYARQLWDYQHDNPFFSTVLPSDVVTIGDTMYLHAMVNKGLGNVVWTEIWKSTDDGQTWQHTGAKFDAGLHRGLAQLWTWDAPGDGWVYVFSTGFQRDKPLILRRVREDRITDRNAYEGWGWKDGAWRWGNEPTPVLERAHSAAKFGEMCLRAIQGKWVLVTFDSSDVGGYDIDVRVFSKITDNLYEAHKSTPLRGVGWGQEGDDAVAQLYGPSIVPGSKLDGGFHIFVSQWKTEGPDKGWPYRVLQFKIPVSSPGFRDDGGVNPHDGR
;
A
#
# COMPACT_ATOMS: atom_id res chain seq x y z
N MET A 1 -37.40 43.74 14.35
CA MET A 1 -36.39 42.66 14.42
C MET A 1 -35.10 43.27 13.91
N ASN A 2 -33.96 43.02 14.57
CA ASN A 2 -32.67 43.48 14.05
C ASN A 2 -32.31 42.61 12.84
N ARG A 3 -32.04 43.24 11.70
CA ARG A 3 -31.44 42.56 10.55
C ARG A 3 -29.93 42.63 10.69
N TYR A 4 -29.26 41.49 10.66
CA TYR A 4 -27.80 41.43 10.68
C TYR A 4 -27.29 41.16 9.26
N HIS A 5 -26.64 42.15 8.69
CA HIS A 5 -25.98 42.03 7.39
C HIS A 5 -24.61 41.32 7.56
N PRO A 6 -23.96 40.90 6.47
CA PRO A 6 -22.57 40.40 6.48
C PRO A 6 -21.50 41.45 6.87
N LEU A 7 -21.93 42.58 7.46
CA LEU A 7 -21.13 43.73 7.88
C LEU A 7 -21.42 44.01 9.36
N ALA A 8 -20.42 44.49 10.09
CA ALA A 8 -20.58 44.80 11.51
C ALA A 8 -21.63 45.92 11.74
N PRO A 9 -22.59 45.77 12.67
CA PRO A 9 -23.46 46.86 13.11
C PRO A 9 -22.69 48.14 13.42
N GLY A 10 -23.07 49.23 12.74
CA GLY A 10 -22.41 50.54 12.84
C GLY A 10 -21.33 50.83 11.78
N THR A 11 -21.00 49.89 10.89
CA THR A 11 -20.02 50.12 9.78
C THR A 11 -20.67 50.35 8.41
N TYR A 12 -22.00 50.38 8.35
CA TYR A 12 -22.79 50.60 7.13
C TYR A 12 -23.95 51.57 7.43
N THR A 13 -24.41 52.31 6.42
CA THR A 13 -25.46 53.33 6.57
C THR A 13 -26.87 52.83 6.23
N GLY A 14 -26.98 51.72 5.51
CA GLY A 14 -28.25 51.05 5.19
C GLY A 14 -28.22 50.38 3.82
N VAL A 15 -29.36 49.83 3.40
CA VAL A 15 -29.56 49.33 2.03
C VAL A 15 -29.80 50.53 1.11
N SER A 16 -28.91 50.73 0.12
CA SER A 16 -28.98 51.79 -0.88
C SER A 16 -29.71 51.38 -2.17
N SER A 17 -29.81 50.08 -2.46
CA SER A 17 -30.62 49.55 -3.56
C SER A 17 -31.19 48.18 -3.18
N GLY A 18 -32.47 47.94 -3.48
CA GLY A 18 -33.17 46.71 -3.11
C GLY A 18 -33.17 45.65 -4.22
N TYR A 19 -33.61 44.45 -3.88
CA TYR A 19 -33.85 43.37 -4.84
C TYR A 19 -34.98 43.75 -5.82
N ARG A 20 -34.68 43.67 -7.12
CA ARG A 20 -35.60 43.87 -8.26
C ARG A 20 -36.58 45.04 -8.10
N THR A 21 -36.06 46.23 -7.77
CA THR A 21 -36.88 47.45 -7.65
C THR A 21 -37.47 47.86 -9.02
N PRO A 22 -38.53 48.69 -9.07
CA PRO A 22 -39.10 49.16 -10.34
C PRO A 22 -38.10 49.83 -11.28
N ASP A 23 -37.10 50.51 -10.73
CA ASP A 23 -36.05 51.19 -11.49
C ASP A 23 -34.85 50.29 -11.85
N ARG A 24 -34.70 49.12 -11.19
CA ARG A 24 -33.65 48.12 -11.45
C ARG A 24 -34.25 46.69 -11.40
N PRO A 25 -35.11 46.31 -12.36
CA PRO A 25 -35.86 45.03 -12.33
C PRO A 25 -34.97 43.77 -12.43
N ASP A 26 -33.75 43.92 -12.94
CA ASP A 26 -32.76 42.84 -13.09
C ASP A 26 -31.78 42.72 -11.91
N HIS A 27 -31.95 43.53 -10.85
CA HIS A 27 -31.07 43.55 -9.69
C HIS A 27 -31.34 42.36 -8.74
N ARG A 28 -30.45 41.36 -8.73
CA ARG A 28 -30.66 40.07 -8.05
C ARG A 28 -30.22 40.04 -6.57
N GLY A 29 -29.89 41.19 -5.99
CA GLY A 29 -29.41 41.31 -4.62
C GLY A 29 -29.82 42.61 -3.94
N VAL A 30 -29.17 42.91 -2.82
CA VAL A 30 -29.26 44.20 -2.12
C VAL A 30 -27.90 44.88 -2.06
N ASP A 31 -27.89 46.18 -2.31
CA ASP A 31 -26.69 47.03 -2.19
C ASP A 31 -26.67 47.63 -0.78
N ILE A 32 -25.63 47.36 0.00
CA ILE A 32 -25.48 47.81 1.39
C ILE A 32 -24.34 48.82 1.46
N ALA A 33 -24.69 50.11 1.61
CA ALA A 33 -23.74 51.21 1.58
C ALA A 33 -22.81 51.21 2.80
N ALA A 34 -21.50 51.13 2.55
CA ALA A 34 -20.46 51.04 3.56
C ALA A 34 -19.13 51.56 3.00
N ASN A 35 -18.23 52.02 3.87
CA ASN A 35 -16.94 52.57 3.42
C ASN A 35 -16.04 51.49 2.80
N ASN A 36 -15.22 51.85 1.80
CA ASN A 36 -14.15 50.98 1.31
C ASN A 36 -13.28 50.45 2.46
N GLY A 37 -12.92 49.17 2.41
CA GLY A 37 -12.14 48.49 3.45
C GLY A 37 -12.97 48.00 4.64
N THR A 38 -14.29 48.21 4.67
CA THR A 38 -15.16 47.64 5.74
C THR A 38 -15.14 46.11 5.66
N PRO A 39 -14.79 45.37 6.74
CA PRO A 39 -14.77 43.91 6.72
C PRO A 39 -16.11 43.27 6.40
N ILE A 40 -16.09 42.26 5.54
CA ILE A 40 -17.22 41.38 5.20
C ILE A 40 -16.99 40.04 5.90
N TYR A 41 -18.03 39.54 6.57
CA TYR A 41 -17.98 38.30 7.36
C TYR A 41 -18.88 37.21 6.77
N ALA A 42 -18.44 35.96 6.86
CA ALA A 42 -19.24 34.80 6.50
C ALA A 42 -20.53 34.73 7.35
N PRO A 43 -21.73 34.67 6.73
CA PRO A 43 -23.00 34.66 7.45
C PRO A 43 -23.26 33.32 8.16
N THR A 44 -22.64 32.24 7.69
CA THR A 44 -22.84 30.83 8.05
C THR A 44 -21.52 30.07 7.94
N ASP A 45 -21.48 28.85 8.47
CA ASP A 45 -20.48 27.88 8.03
C ASP A 45 -20.80 27.44 6.60
N GLY A 46 -19.78 27.14 5.81
CA GLY A 46 -19.92 26.71 4.41
C GLY A 46 -18.59 26.41 3.75
N THR A 47 -18.59 26.41 2.41
CA THR A 47 -17.38 26.28 1.60
C THR A 47 -17.32 27.38 0.54
N ILE A 48 -16.12 27.80 0.15
CA ILE A 48 -15.92 28.73 -0.96
C ILE A 48 -16.29 28.02 -2.27
N ALA A 49 -17.44 28.36 -2.84
CA ALA A 49 -17.94 27.80 -4.10
C ALA A 49 -17.51 28.61 -5.33
N TYR A 50 -17.06 29.85 -5.12
CA TYR A 50 -16.40 30.66 -6.13
C TYR A 50 -15.61 31.78 -5.46
N VAL A 51 -14.48 32.16 -6.05
CA VAL A 51 -13.74 33.37 -5.73
C VAL A 51 -12.98 33.79 -6.98
N GLY A 52 -13.13 35.05 -7.41
CA GLY A 52 -12.58 35.48 -8.68
C GLY A 52 -12.89 36.92 -9.05
N ILE A 53 -12.42 37.30 -10.24
CA ILE A 53 -12.61 38.62 -10.84
C ILE A 53 -13.57 38.45 -12.00
N ASP A 54 -14.64 39.24 -12.03
CA ASP A 54 -15.48 39.45 -13.21
C ASP A 54 -14.94 40.66 -13.98
N ASP A 55 -14.47 40.41 -15.20
CA ASP A 55 -13.92 41.43 -16.10
C ASP A 55 -15.02 42.26 -16.79
N ASP A 56 -16.32 41.97 -16.58
CA ASP A 56 -17.42 42.80 -17.07
C ASP A 56 -17.43 44.17 -16.34
N PRO A 57 -17.25 45.30 -17.06
CA PRO A 57 -17.30 46.64 -16.47
C PRO A 57 -18.65 47.03 -15.86
N GLN A 58 -19.72 46.27 -16.15
CA GLN A 58 -21.04 46.42 -15.54
C GLN A 58 -21.41 45.26 -14.59
N GLY A 59 -20.54 44.26 -14.46
CA GLY A 59 -20.69 43.12 -13.55
C GLY A 59 -20.23 43.42 -12.11
N TYR A 60 -19.95 42.36 -11.36
CA TYR A 60 -19.64 42.45 -9.93
C TYR A 60 -18.24 43.01 -9.62
N GLY A 61 -17.34 43.09 -10.61
CA GLY A 61 -15.91 43.22 -10.34
C GLY A 61 -15.42 41.97 -9.62
N SER A 62 -14.57 42.10 -8.60
CA SER A 62 -14.17 40.91 -7.83
C SER A 62 -15.24 40.47 -6.84
N TRP A 63 -15.55 39.17 -6.87
CA TRP A 63 -16.64 38.57 -6.10
C TRP A 63 -16.33 37.16 -5.57
N LEU A 64 -17.07 36.77 -4.54
CA LEU A 64 -16.93 35.51 -3.81
C LEU A 64 -18.31 34.90 -3.55
N VAL A 65 -18.41 33.57 -3.57
CA VAL A 65 -19.62 32.80 -3.24
C VAL A 65 -19.30 31.77 -2.16
N ILE A 66 -20.14 31.73 -1.14
CA ILE A 66 -20.16 30.65 -0.14
C ILE A 66 -21.33 29.73 -0.45
N ASP A 67 -21.08 28.45 -0.67
CA ASP A 67 -22.10 27.40 -0.65
C ASP A 67 -22.44 27.09 0.81
N SER A 68 -23.73 27.18 1.11
CA SER A 68 -24.31 26.76 2.39
C SER A 68 -25.60 25.94 2.17
N GLN A 69 -25.77 25.31 1.00
CA GLN A 69 -26.94 24.49 0.64
C GLN A 69 -27.19 23.41 1.69
N ASN A 70 -26.15 22.71 2.12
CA ASN A 70 -26.25 21.57 3.04
C ASN A 70 -26.78 21.95 4.45
N GLN A 71 -26.62 23.20 4.87
CA GLN A 71 -27.01 23.65 6.21
C GLN A 71 -28.22 24.60 6.20
N TRP A 72 -28.31 25.47 5.18
CA TRP A 72 -29.25 26.59 5.12
C TRP A 72 -30.08 26.61 3.83
N GLY A 73 -29.82 25.73 2.86
CA GLY A 73 -30.50 25.70 1.56
C GLY A 73 -30.22 26.94 0.69
N LEU A 74 -29.13 27.66 0.98
CA LEU A 74 -28.79 28.95 0.41
C LEU A 74 -27.30 29.04 0.04
N ASP A 75 -27.01 29.72 -1.07
CA ASP A 75 -25.67 30.27 -1.35
C ASP A 75 -25.68 31.77 -1.10
N PHE A 76 -24.53 32.30 -0.71
CA PHE A 76 -24.32 33.71 -0.43
C PHE A 76 -23.27 34.30 -1.37
N THR A 77 -23.68 35.29 -2.17
CA THR A 77 -22.79 36.02 -3.10
C THR A 77 -22.37 37.37 -2.49
N PHE A 78 -21.09 37.71 -2.60
CA PHE A 78 -20.52 38.99 -2.17
C PHE A 78 -19.80 39.65 -3.35
N GLY A 79 -20.35 40.75 -3.87
CA GLY A 79 -19.83 41.50 -5.02
C GLY A 79 -19.25 42.87 -4.67
N HIS A 80 -18.59 43.49 -5.64
CA HIS A 80 -17.88 44.77 -5.56
C HIS A 80 -16.77 44.82 -4.50
N THR A 81 -16.16 43.68 -4.20
CA THR A 81 -15.02 43.56 -3.28
C THR A 81 -13.70 43.72 -4.04
N PRO A 82 -12.57 44.08 -3.39
CA PRO A 82 -11.27 44.08 -4.04
C PRO A 82 -10.58 42.71 -3.96
N PRO A 83 -9.91 42.22 -5.01
CA PRO A 83 -9.39 40.85 -5.06
C PRO A 83 -8.16 40.65 -4.16
N SER A 84 -7.52 41.75 -3.76
CA SER A 84 -6.49 41.77 -2.72
C SER A 84 -7.02 41.48 -1.31
N SER A 85 -8.35 41.46 -1.11
CA SER A 85 -8.99 41.17 0.19
C SER A 85 -9.43 39.73 0.37
N PHE A 86 -9.38 38.89 -0.66
CA PHE A 86 -9.75 37.47 -0.60
C PHE A 86 -8.67 36.62 0.07
N ILE A 87 -8.23 36.99 1.27
CA ILE A 87 -7.20 36.27 2.02
C ILE A 87 -7.87 35.32 3.01
N ASN A 88 -7.56 34.03 2.88
CA ASN A 88 -7.96 33.00 3.82
C ASN A 88 -7.17 33.23 5.14
N PRO A 89 -7.85 33.50 6.28
CA PRO A 89 -7.19 33.88 7.52
C PRO A 89 -6.42 32.73 8.19
N HIS A 90 -6.69 31.49 7.79
CA HIS A 90 -6.02 30.28 8.31
C HIS A 90 -4.71 30.00 7.58
N THR A 91 -4.64 30.27 6.29
CA THR A 91 -3.46 29.97 5.44
C THR A 91 -2.60 31.20 5.14
N GLY A 92 -3.19 32.40 5.15
CA GLY A 92 -2.57 33.64 4.68
C GLY A 92 -2.43 33.72 3.16
N GLU A 93 -2.91 32.72 2.41
CA GLU A 93 -3.00 32.74 0.95
C GLU A 93 -4.37 33.26 0.50
N GLN A 94 -4.60 33.38 -0.80
CA GLN A 94 -5.95 33.66 -1.29
C GLN A 94 -6.89 32.48 -1.02
N TRP A 95 -8.17 32.78 -0.75
CA TRP A 95 -9.25 31.79 -0.74
C TRP A 95 -9.27 31.01 -2.06
N LYS A 96 -9.62 29.72 -1.99
CA LYS A 96 -9.72 28.81 -3.14
C LYS A 96 -11.03 28.05 -3.12
N PHE A 97 -11.46 27.53 -4.27
CA PHE A 97 -12.63 26.67 -4.37
C PHE A 97 -12.48 25.46 -3.44
N GLY A 98 -13.51 25.20 -2.62
CA GLY A 98 -13.53 24.12 -1.65
C GLY A 98 -12.90 24.45 -0.29
N ASP A 99 -12.30 25.64 -0.11
CA ASP A 99 -11.84 26.08 1.21
C ASP A 99 -13.03 26.10 2.20
N PRO A 100 -12.91 25.50 3.39
CA PRO A 100 -13.92 25.64 4.44
C PRO A 100 -13.91 27.06 5.00
N VAL A 101 -15.09 27.59 5.30
CA VAL A 101 -15.27 28.89 5.94
C VAL A 101 -16.23 28.78 7.11
N HIS A 102 -15.89 29.37 8.24
CA HIS A 102 -16.72 29.34 9.44
C HIS A 102 -17.52 30.64 9.64
N ALA A 103 -18.68 30.54 10.27
CA ALA A 103 -19.54 31.67 10.59
C ALA A 103 -18.78 32.76 11.37
N GLY A 104 -18.85 34.00 10.89
CA GLY A 104 -18.16 35.14 11.49
C GLY A 104 -16.68 35.28 11.12
N GLU A 105 -16.14 34.47 10.22
CA GLU A 105 -14.80 34.69 9.65
C GLU A 105 -14.82 35.81 8.61
N GLN A 106 -13.75 36.61 8.57
CA GLN A 106 -13.62 37.66 7.57
C GLN A 106 -13.23 37.03 6.23
N ILE A 107 -14.05 37.23 5.20
CA ILE A 107 -13.90 36.63 3.88
C ILE A 107 -13.38 37.62 2.83
N ALA A 108 -13.70 38.90 3.00
CA ALA A 108 -13.35 39.98 2.08
C ALA A 108 -13.46 41.34 2.79
N VAL A 109 -13.31 42.44 2.04
CA VAL A 109 -13.73 43.79 2.47
C VAL A 109 -14.58 44.45 1.39
N VAL A 110 -15.40 45.44 1.80
CA VAL A 110 -16.16 46.29 0.89
C VAL A 110 -15.21 47.05 -0.03
N GLY A 111 -15.51 47.05 -1.33
CA GLY A 111 -14.82 47.82 -2.35
C GLY A 111 -15.79 48.66 -3.18
N SER A 112 -15.36 48.99 -4.39
CA SER A 112 -16.13 49.74 -5.38
C SER A 112 -15.70 49.34 -6.80
N GLU A 113 -15.61 48.03 -7.04
CA GLU A 113 -15.19 47.45 -8.32
C GLU A 113 -16.38 47.14 -9.25
N GLY A 114 -16.12 46.83 -10.53
CA GLY A 114 -17.17 46.52 -11.51
C GLY A 114 -18.12 47.70 -11.77
N GLY A 115 -19.40 47.40 -11.99
CA GLY A 115 -20.46 48.38 -12.30
C GLY A 115 -20.89 49.29 -11.14
N SER A 116 -20.06 49.45 -10.10
CA SER A 116 -20.39 50.18 -8.88
C SER A 116 -20.28 51.70 -9.04
N SER A 117 -21.28 52.44 -8.56
CA SER A 117 -21.29 53.91 -8.53
C SER A 117 -20.65 54.52 -7.27
N GLY A 118 -20.22 53.69 -6.32
CA GLY A 118 -19.54 54.09 -5.08
C GLY A 118 -19.53 52.95 -4.04
N PRO A 119 -18.72 53.05 -2.97
CA PRO A 119 -18.49 51.93 -2.05
C PRO A 119 -19.75 51.32 -1.42
N HIS A 120 -19.97 50.02 -1.65
CA HIS A 120 -21.03 49.23 -1.06
C HIS A 120 -20.74 47.72 -1.19
N LEU A 121 -21.34 46.90 -0.32
CA LEU A 121 -21.43 45.46 -0.53
C LEU A 121 -22.65 45.17 -1.38
N HIS A 122 -22.48 44.52 -2.54
CA HIS A 122 -23.59 43.86 -3.22
C HIS A 122 -23.75 42.44 -2.68
N PHE A 123 -24.94 42.11 -2.16
CA PHE A 123 -25.21 40.84 -1.49
C PHE A 123 -26.43 40.13 -2.10
N GLU A 124 -26.25 38.89 -2.57
CA GLU A 124 -27.31 38.07 -3.16
C GLU A 124 -27.49 36.75 -2.41
N THR A 125 -28.67 36.14 -2.52
CA THR A 125 -28.97 34.80 -1.99
C THR A 125 -29.56 33.90 -3.07
N PHE A 126 -29.12 32.65 -3.16
CA PHE A 126 -29.62 31.67 -4.14
C PHE A 126 -30.15 30.41 -3.49
N GLY A 127 -31.34 29.98 -3.88
CA GLY A 127 -31.90 28.69 -3.47
C GLY A 127 -31.25 27.50 -4.20
N ALA A 128 -31.59 26.28 -3.77
CA ALA A 128 -31.06 25.06 -4.37
C ALA A 128 -31.22 24.98 -5.90
N PRO A 129 -30.23 24.44 -6.64
CA PRO A 129 -28.96 23.87 -6.17
C PRO A 129 -27.83 24.89 -5.90
N GLY A 130 -28.12 26.18 -5.69
CA GLY A 130 -27.14 27.23 -5.42
C GLY A 130 -26.94 28.20 -6.58
N ARG A 131 -25.96 29.11 -6.48
CA ARG A 131 -25.69 30.20 -7.42
C ARG A 131 -25.52 29.73 -8.88
N PHE A 132 -25.01 28.51 -9.08
CA PHE A 132 -24.71 27.95 -10.40
C PHE A 132 -25.80 27.03 -10.97
N GLY A 133 -27.05 27.19 -10.54
CA GLY A 133 -28.20 26.50 -11.15
C GLY A 133 -29.57 26.75 -10.51
N GLY A 134 -29.63 27.37 -9.34
CA GLY A 134 -30.84 27.71 -8.61
C GLY A 134 -31.33 29.15 -8.82
N PRO A 135 -32.54 29.47 -8.33
CA PRO A 135 -33.14 30.80 -8.49
C PRO A 135 -32.51 31.83 -7.55
N ASP A 136 -32.39 33.08 -8.00
CA ASP A 136 -32.14 34.22 -7.13
C ASP A 136 -33.34 34.47 -6.21
N LEU A 137 -33.06 34.78 -4.95
CA LEU A 137 -34.05 35.05 -3.90
C LEU A 137 -33.79 36.41 -3.29
N ASP A 138 -34.87 37.13 -2.92
CA ASP A 138 -34.78 38.42 -2.23
C ASP A 138 -34.09 38.24 -0.86
N PRO A 139 -32.83 38.71 -0.68
CA PRO A 139 -32.06 38.51 0.54
C PRO A 139 -32.73 39.15 1.77
N ASP A 140 -33.50 40.20 1.53
CA ASP A 140 -34.23 40.98 2.53
C ASP A 140 -35.52 40.26 2.97
N SER A 141 -35.91 39.21 2.23
CA SER A 141 -37.05 38.35 2.53
C SER A 141 -36.69 36.99 3.11
N THR A 142 -35.54 36.41 2.70
CA THR A 142 -35.11 35.04 3.01
C THR A 142 -34.10 34.98 4.16
N TRP A 143 -33.01 35.73 4.07
CA TRP A 143 -31.88 35.63 5.00
C TRP A 143 -31.88 36.74 6.05
N LEU A 144 -31.88 38.00 5.62
CA LEU A 144 -31.60 39.15 6.49
C LEU A 144 -32.69 39.39 7.56
N LYS A 145 -33.89 38.81 7.42
CA LYS A 145 -34.94 38.85 8.46
C LYS A 145 -34.64 38.00 9.68
N GLU A 146 -33.91 36.90 9.52
CA GLU A 146 -33.68 35.87 10.54
C GLU A 146 -32.19 35.71 10.91
N ALA A 147 -31.30 36.30 10.12
CA ALA A 147 -29.85 36.34 10.36
C ALA A 147 -29.51 36.83 11.78
N LYS A 148 -28.58 36.12 12.43
CA LYS A 148 -27.92 36.53 13.68
C LYS A 148 -26.65 37.32 13.37
N ASP A 149 -26.05 38.01 14.36
CA ASP A 149 -24.73 38.62 14.17
C ASP A 149 -23.71 37.52 13.86
N PRO A 150 -23.11 37.48 12.65
CA PRO A 150 -22.22 36.38 12.27
C PRO A 150 -21.02 36.28 13.20
N ARG A 151 -20.59 37.39 13.81
CA ARG A 151 -19.47 37.45 14.76
C ARG A 151 -19.78 36.83 16.13
N GLN A 152 -21.03 36.40 16.36
CA GLN A 152 -21.52 35.81 17.61
C GLN A 152 -22.10 34.39 17.43
N ALA A 153 -21.88 33.75 16.28
CA ALA A 153 -22.17 32.33 16.11
C ALA A 153 -21.29 31.46 17.06
N PRO A 154 -21.79 30.32 17.59
CA PRO A 154 -21.03 29.49 18.51
C PRO A 154 -19.78 28.88 17.84
N LYS A 155 -18.64 28.86 18.54
CA LYS A 155 -17.40 28.24 18.07
C LYS A 155 -17.02 27.04 18.94
N ASP A 156 -16.58 25.97 18.28
CA ASP A 156 -15.92 24.78 18.83
C ASP A 156 -14.94 24.24 17.75
N ASN A 157 -13.77 23.65 18.05
CA ASN A 157 -13.10 23.62 19.35
C ASN A 157 -11.56 23.54 19.23
N GLY A 158 -10.86 24.39 19.99
CA GLY A 158 -9.64 23.99 20.71
C GLY A 158 -8.23 24.12 20.10
N HIS A 159 -7.99 24.11 18.78
CA HIS A 159 -6.60 24.06 18.24
C HIS A 159 -6.17 25.30 17.43
N THR A 160 -4.98 25.83 17.74
CA THR A 160 -4.37 27.00 17.08
C THR A 160 -3.09 26.62 16.34
N SER A 161 -3.01 26.92 15.04
CA SER A 161 -1.83 26.68 14.20
C SER A 161 -0.55 27.39 14.71
N LEU A 162 0.59 26.74 14.50
CA LEU A 162 1.93 27.30 14.76
C LEU A 162 2.73 27.63 13.49
N VAL A 163 2.17 27.43 12.30
CA VAL A 163 2.84 27.75 11.03
C VAL A 163 3.16 29.25 10.93
N GLY A 164 4.31 29.56 10.35
CA GLY A 164 4.82 30.93 10.21
C GLY A 164 5.39 31.55 11.50
N LYS A 165 5.14 30.96 12.68
CA LYS A 165 5.77 31.37 13.96
C LYS A 165 7.26 31.04 13.98
N LEU A 166 7.96 31.57 14.98
CA LEU A 166 9.41 31.47 15.11
C LEU A 166 9.84 30.53 16.24
N LEU A 167 10.89 29.75 15.99
CA LEU A 167 11.65 29.02 17.00
C LEU A 167 13.04 29.62 17.15
N VAL A 168 13.57 29.58 18.36
CA VAL A 168 14.94 29.99 18.67
C VAL A 168 15.85 28.75 18.75
N ASP A 169 17.10 28.86 18.32
CA ASP A 169 18.14 27.89 18.69
C ASP A 169 19.40 28.61 19.21
N PHE A 170 20.11 27.97 20.15
CA PHE A 170 21.19 28.60 20.92
C PHE A 170 22.11 27.60 21.61
N SER A 171 23.40 27.95 21.75
CA SER A 171 24.42 27.09 22.37
C SER A 171 25.28 27.76 23.45
N ALA A 172 25.44 29.09 23.45
CA ALA A 172 26.35 29.79 24.36
C ALA A 172 25.82 30.00 25.81
N GLY A 173 24.56 29.68 26.06
CA GLY A 173 23.87 29.91 27.33
C GLY A 173 22.45 29.34 27.29
N VAL A 174 21.72 29.48 28.39
CA VAL A 174 20.30 29.07 28.49
C VAL A 174 19.46 30.30 28.87
N PRO A 175 18.83 30.98 27.90
CA PRO A 175 17.82 31.99 28.20
C PRO A 175 16.63 31.34 28.90
N THR A 176 16.02 32.07 29.84
CA THR A 176 14.80 31.58 30.50
C THR A 176 13.64 31.51 29.51
N ALA A 177 12.73 30.57 29.70
CA ALA A 177 11.53 30.45 28.87
C ALA A 177 10.70 31.76 28.82
N ALA A 178 10.68 32.55 29.90
CA ALA A 178 10.05 33.87 29.92
C ALA A 178 10.73 34.90 28.99
N GLN A 179 12.06 34.86 28.87
CA GLN A 179 12.81 35.70 27.93
C GLN A 179 12.58 35.25 26.48
N ILE A 180 12.50 33.93 26.23
CA ILE A 180 12.22 33.37 24.90
C ILE A 180 10.79 33.73 24.45
N GLN A 181 9.80 33.59 25.34
CA GLN A 181 8.41 34.01 25.10
C GLN A 181 8.30 35.52 24.84
N SER A 182 9.02 36.33 25.63
CA SER A 182 9.07 37.80 25.46
C SER A 182 9.79 38.23 24.17
N GLY A 183 10.65 37.37 23.61
CA GLY A 183 11.24 37.52 22.28
C GLY A 183 10.29 37.20 21.12
N GLY A 184 9.04 36.81 21.40
CA GLY A 184 8.04 36.48 20.37
C GLY A 184 8.20 35.11 19.73
N PHE A 185 9.01 34.22 20.33
CA PHE A 185 9.19 32.85 19.85
C PHE A 185 8.09 31.93 20.40
N ALA A 186 7.61 31.01 19.56
CA ALA A 186 6.66 29.96 19.95
C ALA A 186 7.33 28.79 20.69
N GLY A 187 8.66 28.71 20.66
CA GLY A 187 9.42 27.61 21.24
C GLY A 187 10.89 27.64 20.89
N ALA A 188 11.58 26.52 21.13
CA ALA A 188 13.01 26.40 20.89
C ALA A 188 13.41 25.05 20.27
N ILE A 189 14.38 25.08 19.36
CA ILE A 189 15.12 23.90 18.89
C ILE A 189 16.36 23.77 19.79
N ARG A 190 16.51 22.61 20.43
CA ARG A 190 17.42 22.44 21.57
C ARG A 190 18.34 21.23 21.40
N TYR A 191 19.58 21.42 21.85
CA TYR A 191 20.65 20.48 21.59
C TYR A 191 20.65 19.30 22.57
N ILE A 192 20.40 18.10 22.06
CA ILE A 192 20.50 16.83 22.80
C ILE A 192 21.91 16.20 22.66
N SER A 193 22.95 17.02 22.87
CA SER A 193 24.35 16.63 22.67
C SER A 193 25.25 17.26 23.74
N ASP A 194 26.38 16.62 24.03
CA ASP A 194 27.34 17.12 25.02
C ASP A 194 28.09 18.38 24.51
N PRO A 195 28.54 19.26 25.42
CA PRO A 195 29.30 20.45 25.05
C PRO A 195 30.75 20.10 24.68
N ARG A 196 31.14 20.29 23.41
CA ARG A 196 32.54 20.12 22.98
C ARG A 196 33.53 21.16 23.54
N ALA A 197 33.03 22.23 24.18
CA ALA A 197 33.82 23.28 24.79
C ALA A 197 33.04 23.95 25.94
N GLY A 198 33.75 24.39 27.00
CA GLY A 198 33.14 24.90 28.23
C GLY A 198 32.30 26.18 28.11
N TRP A 199 32.35 26.88 26.97
CA TRP A 199 31.47 28.02 26.70
C TRP A 199 30.08 27.62 26.16
N MET A 200 29.89 26.37 25.73
CA MET A 200 28.63 25.88 25.18
C MET A 200 27.62 25.51 26.27
N LEU A 201 27.32 26.45 27.16
CA LEU A 201 26.47 26.24 28.35
C LEU A 201 25.02 25.84 28.01
N GLY A 202 24.58 26.06 26.76
CA GLY A 202 23.29 25.61 26.24
C GLY A 202 23.28 24.16 25.71
N LYS A 203 24.32 23.36 25.98
CA LYS A 203 24.42 21.93 25.61
C LYS A 203 24.78 21.07 26.85
N PRO A 204 24.06 19.96 27.14
CA PRO A 204 22.79 19.55 26.55
C PRO A 204 21.57 20.32 27.09
N LEU A 205 20.43 20.18 26.39
CA LEU A 205 19.09 20.44 26.93
C LEU A 205 18.90 19.65 28.24
N ARG A 206 18.30 20.30 29.25
CA ARG A 206 17.96 19.67 30.53
C ARG A 206 16.46 19.60 30.74
N ARG A 207 16.01 18.65 31.55
CA ARG A 207 14.59 18.47 31.91
C ARG A 207 13.96 19.74 32.48
N GLU A 208 14.65 20.40 33.43
CA GLU A 208 14.22 21.67 34.02
C GLU A 208 14.00 22.78 32.96
N GLU A 209 14.80 22.79 31.89
CA GLU A 209 14.68 23.75 30.78
C GLU A 209 13.49 23.40 29.88
N ALA A 210 13.35 22.12 29.51
CA ALA A 210 12.24 21.63 28.70
C ALA A 210 10.88 21.81 29.41
N ASP A 211 10.80 21.50 30.70
CA ASP A 211 9.60 21.67 31.51
C ASP A 211 9.27 23.16 31.69
N ALA A 212 10.27 24.04 31.85
CA ALA A 212 10.04 25.49 31.96
C ALA A 212 9.52 26.14 30.66
N LEU A 213 9.88 25.58 29.49
CA LEU A 213 9.34 25.94 28.18
C LEU A 213 7.89 25.43 28.04
N ARG A 214 7.66 24.13 28.26
CA ARG A 214 6.34 23.49 28.11
C ARG A 214 5.30 24.08 29.09
N ALA A 215 5.70 24.42 30.31
CA ALA A 215 4.85 25.11 31.30
C ALA A 215 4.39 26.51 30.87
N ARG A 216 4.95 27.08 29.79
CA ARG A 216 4.52 28.34 29.16
C ARG A 216 3.79 28.14 27.82
N GLY A 217 3.42 26.91 27.50
CA GLY A 217 2.81 26.55 26.21
C GLY A 217 3.80 26.63 25.04
N MET A 218 5.11 26.63 25.31
CA MET A 218 6.14 26.73 24.28
C MET A 218 6.57 25.35 23.78
N VAL A 219 6.74 25.20 22.47
CA VAL A 219 7.19 23.94 21.88
C VAL A 219 8.69 23.71 22.08
N VAL A 220 9.07 22.43 22.19
CA VAL A 220 10.47 21.99 22.22
C VAL A 220 10.70 21.08 21.02
N VAL A 221 11.81 21.26 20.30
CA VAL A 221 12.25 20.42 19.18
C VAL A 221 13.67 19.94 19.46
N SER A 222 13.99 18.68 19.17
CA SER A 222 15.34 18.13 19.42
C SER A 222 16.26 18.26 18.21
N ASN A 223 17.51 18.68 18.45
CA ASN A 223 18.60 18.61 17.48
C ASN A 223 19.85 17.96 18.10
N PHE A 224 20.53 17.09 17.37
CA PHE A 224 21.85 16.58 17.72
C PHE A 224 22.94 17.26 16.90
N GLN A 225 23.94 17.81 17.60
CA GLN A 225 25.17 18.32 17.01
C GLN A 225 26.27 18.38 18.08
N PHE A 226 27.28 17.53 18.00
CA PHE A 226 28.44 17.60 18.89
C PHE A 226 29.50 18.58 18.33
N GLY A 227 29.96 18.33 17.11
CA GLY A 227 30.94 19.09 16.33
C GLY A 227 30.31 19.88 15.16
N LYS A 228 31.11 20.26 14.17
CA LYS A 228 30.60 20.73 12.85
C LYS A 228 30.71 19.65 11.76
N SER A 229 31.29 18.51 12.11
CA SER A 229 31.81 17.54 11.14
C SER A 229 31.67 16.10 11.67
N ASP A 230 30.67 15.86 12.50
CA ASP A 230 30.40 14.56 13.16
C ASP A 230 30.24 13.45 12.11
N TRP A 231 29.62 13.80 10.98
CA TRP A 231 29.45 12.96 9.80
C TRP A 231 30.74 12.48 9.13
N LEU A 232 31.92 13.08 9.40
CA LEU A 232 33.20 12.58 8.89
C LEU A 232 33.56 11.20 9.43
N GLY A 233 33.02 10.80 10.59
CA GLY A 233 33.24 9.46 11.16
C GLY A 233 32.33 8.37 10.57
N GLY A 234 31.49 8.70 9.58
CA GLY A 234 30.62 7.75 8.90
C GLY A 234 29.65 7.01 9.83
N ALA A 235 29.27 5.79 9.44
CA ALA A 235 28.27 4.99 10.16
C ALA A 235 28.63 4.69 11.63
N GLU A 236 29.91 4.46 11.92
CA GLU A 236 30.37 4.12 13.27
C GLU A 236 30.25 5.31 14.24
N GLN A 237 30.60 6.51 13.79
CA GLN A 237 30.34 7.72 14.57
C GLN A 237 28.82 7.99 14.69
N GLY A 238 28.05 7.75 13.63
CA GLY A 238 26.59 7.87 13.64
C GLY A 238 25.90 7.01 14.68
N ARG A 239 26.36 5.77 14.92
CA ARG A 239 25.80 4.91 15.98
C ARG A 239 26.07 5.46 17.38
N ARG A 240 27.31 5.89 17.66
CA ARG A 240 27.69 6.46 18.96
C ARG A 240 26.92 7.75 19.27
N ASP A 241 26.82 8.62 18.27
CA ASP A 241 26.09 9.88 18.37
C ASP A 241 24.59 9.65 18.54
N ALA A 242 24.01 8.67 17.83
CA ALA A 242 22.61 8.28 17.98
C ALA A 242 22.29 7.75 19.39
N GLU A 243 23.12 6.86 19.92
CA GLU A 243 22.97 6.32 21.27
C GLU A 243 23.02 7.43 22.33
N ARG A 244 24.02 8.31 22.24
CA ARG A 244 24.18 9.42 23.19
C ARG A 244 23.06 10.47 23.05
N GLY A 245 22.64 10.78 21.83
CA GLY A 245 21.56 11.72 21.56
C GLY A 245 20.20 11.25 22.08
N ILE A 246 19.85 9.99 21.80
CA ILE A 246 18.60 9.37 22.29
C ILE A 246 18.60 9.31 23.82
N GLN A 247 19.73 9.02 24.46
CA GLN A 247 19.88 9.07 25.91
C GLN A 247 19.56 10.48 26.45
N ILE A 248 20.23 11.52 25.93
CA ILE A 248 20.04 12.91 26.39
C ILE A 248 18.60 13.39 26.15
N HIS A 249 18.01 13.03 25.00
CA HIS A 249 16.60 13.33 24.68
C HIS A 249 15.66 12.76 25.77
N ARG A 250 15.83 11.50 26.15
CA ARG A 250 15.05 10.84 27.23
C ARG A 250 15.30 11.47 28.59
N GLU A 251 16.56 11.75 28.94
CA GLU A 251 16.94 12.41 30.21
C GLU A 251 16.24 13.77 30.33
N ALA A 252 16.21 14.55 29.26
CA ALA A 252 15.52 15.84 29.16
C ALA A 252 13.99 15.75 29.08
N GLY A 253 13.39 14.57 28.93
CA GLY A 253 11.93 14.38 28.92
C GLY A 253 11.28 14.35 27.54
N GLY A 254 12.05 14.08 26.49
CA GLY A 254 11.55 13.96 25.13
C GLY A 254 10.68 12.71 24.95
N PRO A 255 9.50 12.85 24.30
CA PRO A 255 8.61 11.72 24.05
C PRO A 255 9.10 10.90 22.85
N GLU A 256 8.82 9.60 22.85
CA GLU A 256 9.19 8.70 21.74
C GLU A 256 8.42 8.97 20.43
N THR A 257 7.48 9.92 20.44
CA THR A 257 6.78 10.47 19.27
C THR A 257 7.57 11.59 18.59
N ALA A 258 8.42 12.32 19.33
CA ALA A 258 9.11 13.49 18.81
C ALA A 258 10.24 13.15 17.84
N ALA A 259 10.46 14.06 16.88
CA ALA A 259 11.56 13.97 15.94
C ALA A 259 12.88 14.47 16.54
N ILE A 260 13.98 13.91 16.04
CA ILE A 260 15.34 14.36 16.35
C ILE A 260 16.00 14.77 15.04
N TYR A 261 16.32 16.06 14.91
CA TYR A 261 17.14 16.56 13.80
C TYR A 261 18.59 16.17 14.02
N VAL A 262 19.24 15.64 12.98
CA VAL A 262 20.65 15.27 13.00
C VAL A 262 21.42 16.26 12.12
N SER A 263 22.43 16.92 12.68
CA SER A 263 23.10 18.04 12.02
C SER A 263 24.19 17.64 11.03
N VAL A 264 23.99 18.03 9.77
CA VAL A 264 25.02 18.14 8.73
C VAL A 264 25.34 19.62 8.55
N ASP A 265 26.04 20.22 9.54
CA ASP A 265 26.41 21.65 9.59
C ASP A 265 27.54 22.00 8.59
N ALA A 266 27.28 21.74 7.31
CA ALA A 266 28.24 21.81 6.21
C ALA A 266 27.54 22.02 4.86
N SER A 267 28.33 22.38 3.84
CA SER A 267 27.91 22.29 2.43
C SER A 267 28.71 21.18 1.73
N PRO A 268 28.38 19.89 1.96
CA PRO A 268 29.16 18.77 1.42
C PRO A 268 29.07 18.69 -0.12
N SER A 269 30.10 18.13 -0.74
CA SER A 269 30.00 17.66 -2.13
C SER A 269 29.17 16.37 -2.22
N GLU A 270 28.70 16.02 -3.42
CA GLU A 270 27.98 14.75 -3.62
C GLU A 270 28.86 13.52 -3.32
N GLU A 271 30.18 13.63 -3.52
CA GLU A 271 31.14 12.59 -3.12
C GLU A 271 31.18 12.43 -1.60
N GLN A 272 31.26 13.54 -0.85
CA GLN A 272 31.21 13.53 0.62
C GLN A 272 29.85 13.05 1.13
N TRP A 273 28.77 13.37 0.43
CA TRP A 273 27.45 12.82 0.71
C TRP A 273 27.49 11.29 0.62
N ASN A 274 27.88 10.74 -0.53
CA ASN A 274 27.86 9.30 -0.78
C ASN A 274 28.80 8.50 0.14
N THR A 275 29.96 9.06 0.49
CA THR A 275 31.02 8.35 1.22
C THR A 275 30.98 8.53 2.74
N LEU A 276 30.46 9.66 3.25
CA LEU A 276 30.55 10.03 4.67
C LEU A 276 29.19 10.39 5.28
N VAL A 277 28.47 11.35 4.69
CA VAL A 277 27.19 11.85 5.26
C VAL A 277 26.10 10.78 5.21
N ARG A 278 25.90 10.12 4.07
CA ARG A 278 24.87 9.08 3.88
C ARG A 278 25.07 7.90 4.85
N PRO A 279 26.27 7.29 4.99
CA PRO A 279 26.52 6.27 6.02
C PRO A 279 26.26 6.75 7.45
N TYR A 280 26.65 7.97 7.80
CA TYR A 280 26.40 8.55 9.13
C TYR A 280 24.90 8.73 9.41
N LEU A 281 24.13 9.28 8.46
CA LEU A 281 22.69 9.46 8.61
C LEU A 281 21.92 8.13 8.58
N LEU A 282 22.35 7.14 7.80
CA LEU A 282 21.73 5.80 7.81
C LEU A 282 21.92 5.09 9.16
N ALA A 283 23.06 5.28 9.84
CA ALA A 283 23.26 4.76 11.20
C ALA A 283 22.36 5.44 12.24
N TRP A 284 22.06 6.73 12.07
CA TRP A 284 21.03 7.43 12.85
C TRP A 284 19.62 6.91 12.53
N GLN A 285 19.30 6.67 11.26
CA GLN A 285 18.02 6.13 10.81
C GLN A 285 17.79 4.69 11.31
N GLU A 286 18.85 3.89 11.43
CA GLU A 286 18.85 2.54 12.03
C GLU A 286 18.38 2.57 13.50
N ARG A 287 18.69 3.65 14.24
CA ARG A 287 18.34 3.81 15.66
C ARG A 287 17.01 4.53 15.91
N LEU A 288 16.68 5.56 15.13
CA LEU A 288 15.47 6.37 15.31
C LEU A 288 14.25 5.87 14.52
N GLY A 289 14.48 5.15 13.43
CA GLY A 289 13.49 4.97 12.37
C GLY A 289 13.33 6.23 11.51
N LYS A 290 13.00 6.05 10.22
CA LYS A 290 12.88 7.14 9.24
C LYS A 290 11.90 8.23 9.68
N THR A 291 10.75 7.83 10.21
CA THR A 291 9.64 8.71 10.60
C THR A 291 9.95 9.68 11.74
N ARG A 292 10.95 9.37 12.59
CA ARG A 292 11.41 10.27 13.67
C ARG A 292 12.71 11.00 13.35
N MET A 293 13.39 10.62 12.27
CA MET A 293 14.63 11.24 11.90
C MET A 293 14.39 12.55 11.16
N GLY A 294 14.93 13.63 11.71
CA GLY A 294 15.12 14.88 11.01
C GLY A 294 16.55 15.02 10.51
N VAL A 295 16.77 15.81 9.47
CA VAL A 295 18.10 16.22 9.01
C VAL A 295 18.19 17.73 9.01
N TYR A 296 19.21 18.28 9.68
CA TYR A 296 19.58 19.69 9.55
C TYR A 296 20.67 19.83 8.48
N CYS A 297 20.36 20.46 7.35
CA CYS A 297 21.26 20.51 6.19
C CYS A 297 20.86 21.60 5.16
N ASN A 298 21.62 21.72 4.07
CA ASN A 298 21.36 22.69 2.99
C ASN A 298 20.47 22.14 1.86
N TYR A 299 20.05 23.02 0.94
CA TYR A 299 19.14 22.66 -0.17
C TYR A 299 19.60 21.41 -0.94
N PRO A 300 20.85 21.30 -1.46
CA PRO A 300 21.28 20.10 -2.19
C PRO A 300 21.28 18.83 -1.33
N THR A 301 21.61 18.94 -0.04
CA THR A 301 21.62 17.79 0.87
C THR A 301 20.20 17.29 1.18
N ILE A 302 19.18 18.17 1.16
CA ILE A 302 17.78 17.73 1.26
C ILE A 302 17.38 16.94 0.00
N GLU A 303 17.73 17.42 -1.20
CA GLU A 303 17.47 16.70 -2.47
C GLU A 303 18.12 15.29 -2.46
N TRP A 304 19.39 15.18 -2.01
CA TRP A 304 20.06 13.88 -1.89
C TRP A 304 19.46 12.98 -0.79
N ALA A 305 19.05 13.55 0.34
CA ALA A 305 18.39 12.81 1.41
C ALA A 305 17.03 12.25 0.96
N LEU A 306 16.25 13.03 0.20
CA LEU A 306 15.00 12.58 -0.41
C LEU A 306 15.24 11.47 -1.44
N ARG A 307 16.21 11.65 -2.35
CA ARG A 307 16.62 10.64 -3.34
C ARG A 307 16.99 9.31 -2.68
N ASP A 308 17.76 9.35 -1.60
CA ASP A 308 18.31 8.17 -0.93
C ASP A 308 17.41 7.65 0.22
N GLY A 309 16.25 8.27 0.44
CA GLY A 309 15.23 7.83 1.40
C GLY A 309 15.57 8.05 2.87
N ILE A 310 16.35 9.09 3.19
CA ILE A 310 16.92 9.39 4.51
C ILE A 310 16.18 10.55 5.17
N GLY A 311 15.66 10.32 6.37
CA GLY A 311 14.87 11.27 7.14
C GLY A 311 13.42 11.42 6.65
N THR A 312 12.60 11.97 7.54
CA THR A 312 11.24 12.46 7.25
C THR A 312 11.14 13.96 7.48
N TYR A 313 11.82 14.49 8.50
CA TYR A 313 11.83 15.92 8.82
C TYR A 313 13.07 16.61 8.24
N PHE A 314 12.94 17.87 7.81
CA PHE A 314 14.07 18.65 7.27
C PHE A 314 14.13 20.04 7.89
N TRP A 315 15.26 20.38 8.50
CA TRP A 315 15.55 21.71 9.03
C TRP A 315 16.62 22.36 8.17
N MET A 316 16.22 23.31 7.35
CA MET A 316 17.08 23.82 6.30
C MET A 316 17.97 24.96 6.81
N HIS A 317 19.26 24.94 6.43
CA HIS A 317 20.17 26.10 6.54
C HIS A 317 20.56 26.69 5.19
N ASN A 318 21.08 27.93 5.21
CA ASN A 318 21.35 28.70 3.98
C ASN A 318 22.72 28.43 3.33
N TRP A 319 23.69 27.84 4.04
CA TRP A 319 25.03 27.59 3.48
C TRP A 319 25.00 26.58 2.31
N GLY A 320 25.20 27.06 1.08
CA GLY A 320 25.11 26.25 -0.15
C GLY A 320 23.71 26.19 -0.77
N SER A 321 22.74 26.94 -0.22
CA SER A 321 21.33 26.91 -0.64
C SER A 321 20.93 28.01 -1.63
N ASN A 322 21.84 28.93 -1.95
CA ASN A 322 21.67 30.00 -2.96
C ASN A 322 20.38 30.83 -2.81
N GLY A 323 19.97 31.13 -1.57
CA GLY A 323 18.79 31.94 -1.25
C GLY A 323 17.43 31.23 -1.44
N ARG A 324 17.44 29.95 -1.81
CA ARG A 324 16.21 29.14 -1.96
C ARG A 324 15.77 28.59 -0.60
N VAL A 325 14.49 28.22 -0.50
CA VAL A 325 13.94 27.38 0.57
C VAL A 325 13.40 26.11 -0.08
N HIS A 326 13.69 24.95 0.51
CA HIS A 326 13.29 23.65 -0.02
C HIS A 326 11.85 23.32 0.39
N PRO A 327 10.95 22.88 -0.52
CA PRO A 327 9.53 22.65 -0.17
C PRO A 327 9.30 21.53 0.86
N ALA A 328 10.24 20.58 0.94
CA ALA A 328 10.27 19.56 2.00
C ALA A 328 10.81 20.09 3.36
N ALA A 329 11.31 21.31 3.46
CA ALA A 329 11.74 21.88 4.74
C ALA A 329 10.53 22.07 5.67
N HIS A 330 10.65 21.57 6.89
CA HIS A 330 9.68 21.70 7.98
C HIS A 330 10.04 22.91 8.86
N LEU A 331 11.34 23.16 8.99
CA LEU A 331 11.94 24.32 9.66
C LEU A 331 12.97 24.97 8.73
N HIS A 332 13.17 26.29 8.85
CA HIS A 332 14.21 27.00 8.09
C HIS A 332 14.96 28.00 8.97
N GLN A 333 16.27 27.82 9.12
CA GLN A 333 17.18 28.77 9.77
C GLN A 333 17.54 29.88 8.77
N PHE A 334 17.10 31.10 9.06
CA PHE A 334 17.24 32.24 8.14
C PHE A 334 18.14 33.36 8.68
N GLU A 335 18.43 33.40 9.97
CA GLU A 335 19.24 34.44 10.62
C GLU A 335 20.10 33.82 11.73
N ILE A 336 21.41 34.10 11.72
CA ILE A 336 22.43 33.45 12.57
C ILE A 336 23.21 34.51 13.35
N ASP A 337 23.26 34.37 14.68
CA ASP A 337 23.95 35.21 15.66
C ASP A 337 23.81 36.74 15.42
N LYS A 338 22.59 37.19 15.07
CA LYS A 338 22.27 38.63 14.90
C LYS A 338 21.49 39.24 16.06
N GLN A 339 20.93 38.40 16.93
CA GLN A 339 20.08 38.83 18.03
C GLN A 339 20.52 38.16 19.34
N LYS A 340 20.06 38.73 20.45
CA LYS A 340 20.29 38.16 21.78
C LYS A 340 19.00 38.06 22.57
N VAL A 341 18.76 36.90 23.18
CA VAL A 341 17.67 36.68 24.14
C VAL A 341 18.30 36.42 25.50
N GLY A 342 17.95 37.23 26.50
CA GLY A 342 18.57 37.14 27.83
C GLY A 342 20.09 37.35 27.85
N GLY A 343 20.67 38.01 26.83
CA GLY A 343 22.11 38.21 26.67
C GLY A 343 22.86 37.10 25.92
N VAL A 344 22.21 35.96 25.65
CA VAL A 344 22.74 34.84 24.86
C VAL A 344 22.53 35.11 23.37
N GLY A 345 23.54 34.89 22.54
CA GLY A 345 23.41 34.91 21.07
C GLY A 345 22.50 33.79 20.58
N ILE A 346 21.59 34.12 19.66
CA ILE A 346 20.58 33.18 19.14
C ILE A 346 20.52 33.17 17.62
N ASP A 347 20.05 32.04 17.10
CA ASP A 347 19.67 31.83 15.71
C ASP A 347 18.14 31.74 15.59
N ARG A 348 17.59 32.20 14.46
CA ARG A 348 16.14 32.28 14.23
C ARG A 348 15.68 31.33 13.14
N ASN A 349 14.63 30.59 13.49
CA ASN A 349 14.05 29.54 12.67
C ASN A 349 12.57 29.82 12.43
N ARG A 350 12.09 29.59 11.21
CA ARG A 350 10.67 29.67 10.86
C ARG A 350 10.05 28.28 10.80
N ILE A 351 8.84 28.13 11.35
CA ILE A 351 8.00 26.94 11.17
C ILE A 351 7.32 27.02 9.80
N LEU A 352 7.50 25.99 8.98
CA LEU A 352 6.99 25.91 7.60
C LEU A 352 5.86 24.88 7.42
N LYS A 353 5.62 23.99 8.40
CA LYS A 353 4.60 22.94 8.39
C LYS A 353 4.05 22.74 9.81
N GLU A 354 2.80 22.28 9.95
CA GLU A 354 2.16 22.08 11.26
C GLU A 354 2.87 21.05 12.13
N GLN A 355 3.27 19.93 11.52
CA GLN A 355 4.12 18.93 12.16
C GLN A 355 5.57 19.21 11.76
N PHE A 356 6.41 19.56 12.73
CA PHE A 356 7.81 19.95 12.54
C PHE A 356 8.77 19.30 13.56
N GLY A 357 8.29 18.31 14.33
CA GLY A 357 9.09 17.55 15.30
C GLY A 357 8.97 18.03 16.75
N GLN A 358 7.90 18.76 17.09
CA GLN A 358 7.63 19.29 18.42
C GLN A 358 7.32 18.20 19.47
N TRP A 359 7.63 18.47 20.73
CA TRP A 359 7.26 17.67 21.89
C TRP A 359 5.84 18.04 22.37
N ASP A 360 4.87 17.14 22.12
CA ASP A 360 3.44 17.05 22.51
C ASP A 360 2.68 18.27 23.10
N GLY A 361 1.46 18.50 22.58
CA GLY A 361 0.40 19.28 23.23
C GLY A 361 -0.89 18.48 23.45
N VAL A 362 -1.29 18.32 24.73
CA VAL A 362 -2.55 17.81 25.32
C VAL A 362 -3.14 16.48 24.80
N ALA A 363 -3.48 15.57 25.73
CA ALA A 363 -3.83 14.18 25.45
C ALA A 363 -5.34 13.90 25.27
N ALA A 364 -5.64 12.83 24.52
CA ALA A 364 -6.84 12.01 24.58
C ALA A 364 -6.44 10.51 24.37
N ASP A 365 -7.33 9.58 24.72
CA ASP A 365 -6.98 8.17 24.99
C ASP A 365 -6.62 7.26 23.78
N VAL A 366 -5.99 6.13 24.09
CA VAL A 366 -5.45 5.04 23.24
C VAL A 366 -6.58 4.01 22.92
N PRO A 367 -6.76 3.43 21.69
CA PRO A 367 -5.78 2.54 21.03
C PRO A 367 -5.71 2.46 19.46
N THR A 368 -4.63 1.84 18.97
CA THR A 368 -4.33 1.25 17.61
C THR A 368 -5.31 0.13 17.14
N PRO A 369 -5.29 -0.48 15.89
CA PRO A 369 -4.22 -0.57 14.83
C PRO A 369 -4.66 -0.65 13.30
N VAL A 370 -3.72 -1.05 12.40
CA VAL A 370 -3.84 -1.73 11.03
C VAL A 370 -3.99 -0.83 9.77
N VAL A 371 -3.05 -0.63 8.81
CA VAL A 371 -2.13 -1.45 7.95
C VAL A 371 -2.68 -1.88 6.56
N GLU A 372 -2.00 -1.38 5.49
CA GLU A 372 -1.89 -1.89 4.09
C GLU A 372 -3.03 -1.65 3.05
N PRO A 373 -2.92 -1.95 1.71
CA PRO A 373 -2.03 -2.92 1.03
C PRO A 373 -1.35 -2.53 -0.31
N ALA A 374 -0.57 -3.51 -0.80
CA ALA A 374 -0.21 -3.82 -2.19
C ALA A 374 0.95 -3.06 -2.87
N GLN A 375 2.00 -3.83 -3.20
CA GLN A 375 3.02 -3.46 -4.19
C GLN A 375 2.57 -3.81 -5.62
N PRO A 376 3.17 -3.14 -6.61
CA PRO A 376 3.91 -3.90 -7.62
C PRO A 376 5.35 -3.39 -7.80
N GLN A 377 6.33 -4.30 -7.74
CA GLN A 377 7.71 -4.02 -8.16
C GLN A 377 7.79 -3.86 -9.68
N PRO A 378 8.67 -2.98 -10.17
CA PRO A 378 9.74 -3.49 -11.01
C PRO A 378 11.13 -2.95 -10.63
N VAL A 379 12.15 -3.77 -10.89
CA VAL A 379 13.56 -3.43 -10.71
C VAL A 379 14.01 -2.47 -11.83
N THR A 380 14.33 -1.24 -11.44
CA THR A 380 15.17 -0.21 -12.11
C THR A 380 15.06 0.04 -13.63
N SER A 381 14.97 1.33 -13.96
CA SER A 381 16.01 1.95 -14.81
C SER A 381 16.36 3.36 -14.28
N PRO A 382 17.64 3.77 -14.21
CA PRO A 382 18.06 5.14 -13.89
C PRO A 382 17.84 6.17 -15.03
N SER A 383 17.13 5.79 -16.10
CA SER A 383 17.09 6.54 -17.36
C SER A 383 16.00 7.61 -17.40
N GLY A 384 16.38 8.88 -17.25
CA GLY A 384 15.68 9.94 -17.97
C GLY A 384 15.82 9.64 -19.47
N TYR A 385 14.74 9.23 -20.12
CA TYR A 385 14.79 8.77 -21.51
C TYR A 385 15.34 9.89 -22.42
N PRO A 386 16.33 9.61 -23.28
CA PRO A 386 16.90 10.63 -24.15
C PRO A 386 15.84 11.12 -25.14
N ILE A 387 15.54 12.41 -25.10
CA ILE A 387 14.66 13.07 -26.05
C ILE A 387 15.53 13.62 -27.18
N THR A 388 15.49 12.96 -28.34
CA THR A 388 16.19 13.43 -29.53
C THR A 388 15.41 14.59 -30.15
N TRP A 389 16.07 15.72 -30.40
CA TRP A 389 15.48 16.82 -31.17
C TRP A 389 15.60 16.55 -32.67
N TYR A 390 14.47 16.57 -33.38
CA TYR A 390 14.43 16.47 -34.84
C TYR A 390 13.46 17.54 -35.37
N GLY A 391 13.96 18.74 -35.67
CA GLY A 391 13.11 19.89 -35.98
C GLY A 391 12.22 19.69 -37.22
N GLY A 392 10.90 19.66 -36.99
CA GLY A 392 9.86 19.65 -38.02
C GLY A 392 9.07 20.97 -38.10
N PRO A 393 8.07 21.06 -38.99
CA PRO A 393 7.25 22.26 -39.17
C PRO A 393 6.32 22.52 -37.97
N GLY A 394 6.59 23.60 -37.24
CA GLY A 394 5.63 24.25 -36.34
C GLY A 394 4.94 25.39 -37.05
N TYR A 395 3.64 25.57 -36.83
CA TYR A 395 2.80 26.49 -37.63
C TYR A 395 2.53 27.84 -36.96
N ASP A 396 2.45 27.88 -35.63
CA ASP A 396 2.27 29.10 -34.85
C ASP A 396 3.28 29.19 -33.71
N THR A 397 3.59 30.42 -33.29
CA THR A 397 4.35 30.68 -32.05
C THR A 397 3.39 30.76 -30.86
N GLY A 398 3.71 30.04 -29.79
CA GLY A 398 2.93 30.01 -28.55
C GLY A 398 1.80 28.98 -28.50
N HIS A 399 1.19 28.94 -27.31
CA HIS A 399 -0.03 28.20 -26.96
C HIS A 399 -1.02 29.14 -26.25
N GLY A 400 -2.30 28.77 -26.23
CA GLY A 400 -3.36 29.45 -25.47
C GLY A 400 -3.39 29.06 -23.98
N ALA A 401 -4.27 29.73 -23.22
CA ALA A 401 -4.31 29.65 -21.75
C ALA A 401 -4.74 28.30 -21.15
N TYR A 402 -5.27 27.39 -21.97
CA TYR A 402 -5.65 26.03 -21.58
C TYR A 402 -4.77 25.06 -22.34
N LEU A 403 -4.23 24.07 -21.64
CA LEU A 403 -3.43 23.02 -22.26
C LEU A 403 -3.97 21.65 -21.85
N ARG A 404 -4.29 20.84 -22.86
CA ARG A 404 -4.65 19.43 -22.75
C ARG A 404 -3.57 18.59 -23.42
N ILE A 405 -3.31 17.39 -22.92
CA ILE A 405 -2.45 16.42 -23.60
C ILE A 405 -3.33 15.50 -24.42
N TYR A 406 -3.11 15.43 -25.74
CA TYR A 406 -3.77 14.47 -26.61
C TYR A 406 -2.81 13.36 -27.02
N LEU A 407 -3.29 12.12 -26.86
CA LEU A 407 -2.64 10.90 -27.32
C LEU A 407 -3.17 10.52 -28.70
N HIS A 408 -2.24 10.15 -29.59
CA HIS A 408 -2.50 9.74 -30.96
C HIS A 408 -1.76 8.43 -31.30
N THR A 409 -2.19 7.75 -32.35
CA THR A 409 -1.36 6.83 -33.13
C THR A 409 -1.05 7.41 -34.49
N THR A 410 0.08 7.01 -35.06
CA THR A 410 0.56 7.54 -36.35
C THR A 410 0.08 6.72 -37.56
N GLU A 411 -0.76 5.72 -37.33
CA GLU A 411 -1.49 4.87 -38.28
C GLU A 411 -0.65 4.31 -39.44
N ASN A 412 0.56 3.91 -39.10
CA ASN A 412 1.45 3.12 -39.94
C ASN A 412 1.52 1.68 -39.45
N GLN A 413 2.13 0.81 -40.27
CA GLN A 413 2.27 -0.60 -39.96
C GLN A 413 3.08 -0.80 -38.67
N ASP A 414 2.46 -1.42 -37.67
CA ASP A 414 3.12 -1.83 -36.43
C ASP A 414 4.43 -2.58 -36.75
N TRP A 415 5.45 -2.38 -35.91
CA TRP A 415 6.75 -3.08 -35.94
C TRP A 415 7.67 -2.78 -37.15
N VAL A 416 7.23 -2.00 -38.15
CA VAL A 416 8.03 -1.68 -39.34
C VAL A 416 8.50 -0.22 -39.35
N ALA A 417 7.64 0.71 -38.92
CA ALA A 417 8.02 2.12 -38.79
C ALA A 417 8.78 2.39 -37.48
N ARG A 418 9.68 3.38 -37.52
CA ARG A 418 10.35 3.96 -36.35
C ARG A 418 9.97 5.44 -36.22
N ALA A 419 10.12 6.01 -35.03
CA ALA A 419 9.86 7.43 -34.78
C ALA A 419 10.66 8.34 -35.74
N GLU A 420 11.90 7.95 -36.07
CA GLU A 420 12.74 8.64 -37.06
C GLU A 420 12.11 8.68 -38.47
N ASN A 421 11.48 7.58 -38.91
CA ASN A 421 10.84 7.52 -40.23
C ASN A 421 9.64 8.49 -40.29
N VAL A 422 8.86 8.56 -39.21
CA VAL A 422 7.72 9.48 -39.09
C VAL A 422 8.20 10.93 -38.97
N ALA A 423 9.30 11.19 -38.24
CA ALA A 423 9.92 12.52 -38.14
C ALA A 423 10.44 13.03 -39.48
N ASN A 424 11.14 12.17 -40.25
CA ASN A 424 11.57 12.46 -41.62
C ASN A 424 10.36 12.79 -42.54
N TYR A 425 9.27 12.02 -42.44
CA TYR A 425 8.04 12.27 -43.20
C TYR A 425 7.37 13.59 -42.82
N GLN A 426 7.22 13.87 -41.51
CA GLN A 426 6.64 15.11 -40.98
C GLN A 426 7.40 16.35 -41.48
N ALA A 427 8.73 16.28 -41.58
CA ALA A 427 9.57 17.37 -42.08
C ALA A 427 9.37 17.65 -43.58
N GLY A 428 9.08 16.62 -44.38
CA GLY A 428 8.92 16.74 -45.84
C GLY A 428 7.48 16.99 -46.32
N ALA A 429 6.47 16.41 -45.66
CA ALA A 429 5.09 16.37 -46.16
C ALA A 429 4.22 17.57 -45.75
N GLN A 430 4.51 18.21 -44.61
CA GLN A 430 3.82 19.42 -44.12
C GLN A 430 2.28 19.33 -44.09
N ASN A 431 1.73 18.15 -43.76
CA ASN A 431 0.30 17.85 -43.75
C ASN A 431 -0.28 17.54 -42.35
N GLY A 432 0.56 17.56 -41.32
CA GLY A 432 0.24 17.37 -39.90
C GLY A 432 1.52 17.39 -39.07
N SER A 433 1.44 17.62 -37.76
CA SER A 433 2.61 17.52 -36.89
C SER A 433 2.27 17.21 -35.42
N TYR A 434 3.16 16.48 -34.77
CA TYR A 434 3.10 16.17 -33.34
C TYR A 434 4.24 16.87 -32.59
N HIS A 435 4.13 17.06 -31.27
CA HIS A 435 5.25 17.54 -30.45
C HIS A 435 6.22 16.39 -30.15
N TYR A 436 5.69 15.21 -29.84
CA TYR A 436 6.47 14.02 -29.50
C TYR A 436 6.05 12.82 -30.34
N LEU A 437 7.03 12.10 -30.88
CA LEU A 437 6.90 10.80 -31.53
C LEU A 437 7.60 9.75 -30.67
N ILE A 438 6.92 8.64 -30.37
CA ILE A 438 7.42 7.60 -29.45
C ILE A 438 7.25 6.21 -30.09
N ASP A 439 8.34 5.45 -30.17
CA ASP A 439 8.35 4.00 -30.47
C ASP A 439 8.90 3.23 -29.25
N ASP A 440 9.07 1.90 -29.31
CA ASP A 440 9.60 1.09 -28.19
C ASP A 440 11.09 1.36 -27.83
N HIS A 441 11.76 2.26 -28.54
CA HIS A 441 13.19 2.54 -28.41
C HIS A 441 13.53 4.04 -28.28
N HIS A 442 12.71 4.95 -28.81
CA HIS A 442 13.04 6.37 -28.93
C HIS A 442 11.90 7.30 -28.51
N ILE A 443 12.28 8.46 -27.95
CA ILE A 443 11.43 9.65 -27.84
C ILE A 443 12.04 10.72 -28.75
N ILE A 444 11.30 11.17 -29.75
CA ILE A 444 11.73 12.25 -30.65
C ILE A 444 10.81 13.46 -30.45
N ASN A 445 11.39 14.61 -30.10
CA ASN A 445 10.66 15.88 -30.07
C ASN A 445 10.82 16.57 -31.44
N THR A 446 9.71 16.72 -32.16
CA THR A 446 9.71 17.27 -33.53
C THR A 446 9.12 18.66 -33.65
N VAL A 447 8.29 19.08 -32.69
CA VAL A 447 7.86 20.47 -32.52
C VAL A 447 8.13 20.86 -31.08
N SER A 448 8.76 22.03 -30.88
CA SER A 448 8.97 22.57 -29.53
C SER A 448 7.62 22.80 -28.87
N THR A 449 7.48 22.44 -27.59
CA THR A 449 6.30 22.71 -26.75
C THR A 449 6.02 24.21 -26.56
N LYS A 450 6.84 25.11 -27.11
CA LYS A 450 6.57 26.56 -27.18
C LYS A 450 5.85 26.98 -28.48
N ASN A 451 5.65 26.05 -29.41
CA ASN A 451 5.01 26.27 -30.71
C ASN A 451 3.85 25.29 -30.89
N THR A 452 2.86 25.66 -31.70
CA THR A 452 1.73 24.78 -31.99
C THR A 452 2.10 23.73 -33.04
N ALA A 453 1.84 22.45 -32.70
CA ALA A 453 1.87 21.32 -33.63
C ALA A 453 0.46 21.03 -34.16
N TRP A 454 0.35 20.47 -35.37
CA TRP A 454 -0.91 20.27 -36.08
C TRP A 454 -1.42 18.83 -35.95
N GLY A 455 -1.89 18.46 -34.76
CA GLY A 455 -2.40 17.12 -34.43
C GLY A 455 -3.93 17.03 -34.23
N VAL A 456 -4.55 18.07 -33.65
CA VAL A 456 -5.99 18.11 -33.32
C VAL A 456 -6.57 19.51 -33.64
N LEU A 457 -7.13 19.62 -34.85
CA LEU A 457 -7.71 20.81 -35.53
C LEU A 457 -7.91 22.10 -34.70
N SER A 458 -9.10 22.39 -34.15
CA SER A 458 -9.34 23.65 -33.42
C SER A 458 -8.65 23.72 -32.05
N ASP A 459 -8.45 22.58 -31.38
CA ASP A 459 -7.75 22.53 -30.08
C ASP A 459 -6.20 22.59 -30.19
N ASN A 460 -5.61 22.69 -31.39
CA ASN A 460 -4.14 22.66 -31.60
C ASN A 460 -3.39 23.70 -30.76
N ARG A 461 -3.88 24.94 -30.73
CA ARG A 461 -3.26 26.02 -29.96
C ARG A 461 -3.40 25.82 -28.45
N VAL A 462 -4.33 24.97 -28.01
CA VAL A 462 -4.64 24.67 -26.60
C VAL A 462 -4.31 23.22 -26.21
N SER A 463 -3.35 22.61 -26.90
CA SER A 463 -2.92 21.25 -26.58
C SER A 463 -1.46 20.93 -26.96
N VAL A 464 -0.94 19.90 -26.28
CA VAL A 464 0.32 19.23 -26.62
C VAL A 464 -0.01 17.84 -27.16
N GLN A 465 0.60 17.51 -28.31
CA GLN A 465 0.30 16.32 -29.10
C GLN A 465 1.40 15.26 -28.92
N ILE A 466 1.06 14.10 -28.37
CA ILE A 466 1.97 12.95 -28.19
C ILE A 466 1.46 11.80 -29.07
N ALA A 467 2.29 11.31 -29.99
CA ALA A 467 1.89 10.25 -30.93
C ALA A 467 2.78 9.01 -30.83
N MET A 468 2.13 7.85 -30.78
CA MET A 468 2.76 6.52 -30.76
C MET A 468 2.97 6.00 -32.18
N VAL A 469 4.09 5.31 -32.41
CA VAL A 469 4.42 4.70 -33.70
C VAL A 469 3.73 3.35 -33.84
N GLY A 470 2.83 3.23 -34.81
CA GLY A 470 1.93 2.08 -35.00
C GLY A 470 0.48 2.49 -35.23
N THR A 471 -0.43 1.52 -35.14
CA THR A 471 -1.88 1.67 -35.41
C THR A 471 -2.76 1.45 -34.18
N SER A 472 -3.94 2.06 -34.19
CA SER A 472 -5.01 1.85 -33.20
C SER A 472 -5.85 0.58 -33.41
N GLY A 473 -5.73 -0.11 -34.55
CA GLY A 473 -6.53 -1.30 -34.90
C GLY A 473 -5.76 -2.62 -34.97
N SER A 474 -6.45 -3.76 -35.09
CA SER A 474 -5.83 -5.09 -35.23
C SER A 474 -5.40 -5.40 -36.69
N THR A 475 -4.12 -5.67 -36.94
CA THR A 475 -3.60 -5.95 -38.30
C THR A 475 -3.23 -7.42 -38.54
N GLU A 476 -4.05 -8.15 -39.31
CA GLU A 476 -3.72 -9.52 -39.76
C GLU A 476 -3.19 -9.60 -41.19
N THR A 477 -3.56 -8.67 -42.08
CA THR A 477 -2.96 -8.51 -43.44
C THR A 477 -3.09 -7.07 -43.94
N TRP A 478 -2.07 -6.55 -44.64
CA TRP A 478 -2.09 -5.20 -45.24
C TRP A 478 -2.17 -5.27 -46.78
N SER A 479 -3.10 -4.54 -47.37
CA SER A 479 -3.32 -4.47 -48.82
C SER A 479 -3.41 -3.01 -49.34
N GLY A 480 -2.60 -2.11 -48.78
CA GLY A 480 -2.41 -0.75 -49.31
C GLY A 480 -3.52 0.27 -49.01
N ALA A 481 -4.52 -0.06 -48.19
CA ALA A 481 -5.50 0.88 -47.65
C ALA A 481 -5.20 1.20 -46.17
N ASN A 482 -5.77 2.31 -45.66
CA ASN A 482 -5.63 2.76 -44.27
C ASN A 482 -6.04 1.65 -43.28
N PRO A 483 -5.21 1.29 -42.27
CA PRO A 483 -5.51 0.24 -41.31
C PRO A 483 -6.62 0.59 -40.30
N ASN A 484 -7.06 1.86 -40.20
CA ASN A 484 -8.12 2.30 -39.30
C ASN A 484 -9.40 1.46 -39.44
N ARG A 485 -9.67 0.63 -38.44
CA ARG A 485 -10.94 -0.07 -38.26
C ARG A 485 -11.45 0.17 -36.84
N GLU A 486 -12.27 1.19 -36.67
CA GLU A 486 -13.00 1.47 -35.41
C GLU A 486 -13.78 0.24 -34.91
N GLU A 487 -14.23 -0.62 -35.82
CA GLU A 487 -14.92 -1.89 -35.53
C GLU A 487 -13.99 -2.97 -34.91
N ARG A 488 -12.66 -2.78 -34.93
CA ARG A 488 -11.65 -3.74 -34.44
C ARG A 488 -10.48 -3.01 -33.76
N PRO A 489 -10.72 -2.31 -32.63
CA PRO A 489 -9.67 -1.62 -31.90
C PRO A 489 -8.67 -2.62 -31.31
N LYS A 490 -7.40 -2.19 -31.21
CA LYS A 490 -6.33 -2.94 -30.55
C LYS A 490 -6.73 -3.24 -29.09
N SER A 491 -6.62 -4.50 -28.67
CA SER A 491 -7.04 -4.94 -27.34
C SER A 491 -6.12 -4.38 -26.24
N ARG A 492 -6.60 -4.37 -24.99
CA ARG A 492 -5.80 -3.91 -23.85
C ARG A 492 -4.50 -4.71 -23.71
N GLU A 493 -4.55 -6.01 -23.95
CA GLU A 493 -3.42 -6.94 -23.88
C GLU A 493 -2.42 -6.64 -25.00
N GLN A 494 -2.91 -6.30 -26.20
CA GLN A 494 -2.06 -5.89 -27.33
C GLN A 494 -1.36 -4.56 -27.05
N TRP A 495 -2.00 -3.60 -26.37
CA TRP A 495 -1.31 -2.40 -25.87
C TRP A 495 -0.26 -2.73 -24.81
N LEU A 496 -0.62 -3.56 -23.82
CA LEU A 496 0.27 -3.93 -22.70
C LEU A 496 1.48 -4.78 -23.13
N ALA A 497 1.51 -5.33 -24.33
CA ALA A 497 2.71 -5.93 -24.91
C ALA A 497 3.86 -4.92 -25.12
N HIS A 498 3.54 -3.63 -25.36
CA HIS A 498 4.50 -2.54 -25.58
C HIS A 498 4.85 -1.80 -24.28
N THR A 499 5.27 -2.53 -23.25
CA THR A 499 5.54 -1.96 -21.91
C THR A 499 6.51 -0.76 -21.94
N LYS A 500 7.52 -0.76 -22.82
CA LYS A 500 8.50 0.34 -22.93
C LYS A 500 7.92 1.58 -23.62
N MET A 501 7.21 1.43 -24.73
CA MET A 501 6.52 2.56 -25.37
C MET A 501 5.52 3.22 -24.41
N LEU A 502 4.73 2.43 -23.68
CA LEU A 502 3.75 2.96 -22.71
C LEU A 502 4.40 3.71 -21.54
N ASP A 503 5.53 3.23 -21.03
CA ASP A 503 6.28 3.89 -19.94
C ASP A 503 6.95 5.19 -20.42
N MET A 504 7.48 5.21 -21.66
CA MET A 504 7.96 6.44 -22.30
C MET A 504 6.85 7.46 -22.57
N VAL A 505 5.65 7.02 -22.96
CA VAL A 505 4.46 7.88 -23.06
C VAL A 505 4.12 8.47 -21.68
N ALA A 506 4.12 7.67 -20.62
CA ALA A 506 3.88 8.14 -19.25
C ALA A 506 4.92 9.18 -18.78
N PHE A 507 6.20 8.96 -19.10
CA PHE A 507 7.28 9.92 -18.83
C PHE A 507 7.06 11.26 -19.55
N VAL A 508 6.68 11.24 -20.83
CA VAL A 508 6.40 12.49 -21.58
C VAL A 508 5.13 13.18 -21.10
N ILE A 509 4.08 12.44 -20.74
CA ILE A 509 2.88 13.00 -20.08
C ILE A 509 3.28 13.73 -18.81
N ALA A 510 4.06 13.10 -17.93
CA ALA A 510 4.51 13.70 -16.67
C ALA A 510 5.33 14.98 -16.89
N LYS A 511 6.28 14.95 -17.85
CA LYS A 511 7.07 16.14 -18.24
C LYS A 511 6.15 17.28 -18.68
N VAL A 512 5.26 17.03 -19.64
CA VAL A 512 4.40 18.05 -20.24
C VAL A 512 3.38 18.58 -19.22
N ALA A 513 2.81 17.70 -18.40
CA ALA A 513 1.89 18.06 -17.33
C ALA A 513 2.54 19.00 -16.29
N THR A 514 3.78 18.71 -15.90
CA THR A 514 4.56 19.53 -14.98
C THR A 514 4.99 20.87 -15.61
N GLU A 515 5.32 20.87 -16.90
CA GLU A 515 5.76 22.08 -17.64
C GLU A 515 4.62 23.10 -17.84
N TYR A 516 3.36 22.65 -17.86
CA TYR A 516 2.20 23.45 -18.26
C TYR A 516 1.01 23.45 -17.28
N ASP A 517 1.18 22.90 -16.08
CA ASP A 517 0.12 22.78 -15.06
C ASP A 517 -1.16 22.13 -15.64
N ILE A 518 -0.99 20.90 -16.15
CA ILE A 518 -2.06 20.06 -16.70
C ILE A 518 -2.29 18.90 -15.72
N PRO A 519 -3.52 18.70 -15.22
CA PRO A 519 -3.83 17.55 -14.36
C PRO A 519 -3.49 16.22 -15.04
N ILE A 520 -2.82 15.30 -14.33
CA ILE A 520 -2.53 13.95 -14.82
C ILE A 520 -3.76 13.06 -14.58
N GLU A 521 -4.88 13.45 -15.19
CA GLU A 521 -6.19 12.80 -15.11
C GLU A 521 -6.76 12.54 -16.50
N ARG A 522 -7.50 11.44 -16.63
CA ARG A 522 -8.20 11.09 -17.87
C ARG A 522 -9.38 12.03 -18.06
N VAL A 523 -9.43 12.67 -19.22
CA VAL A 523 -10.55 13.49 -19.68
C VAL A 523 -11.32 12.71 -20.75
N ASP A 524 -12.57 12.39 -20.45
CA ASP A 524 -13.49 11.69 -21.35
C ASP A 524 -14.14 12.64 -22.37
N ILE A 525 -15.04 12.10 -23.21
CA ILE A 525 -15.78 12.87 -24.22
C ILE A 525 -16.51 14.08 -23.58
N GLY A 526 -17.13 13.90 -22.40
CA GLY A 526 -17.82 14.95 -21.66
C GLY A 526 -16.89 16.05 -21.18
N GLY A 527 -15.79 15.68 -20.51
CA GLY A 527 -14.75 16.60 -20.06
C GLY A 527 -14.06 17.33 -21.21
N VAL A 528 -13.89 16.69 -22.37
CA VAL A 528 -13.43 17.36 -23.59
C VAL A 528 -14.46 18.40 -24.01
N GLY A 529 -15.73 18.00 -24.15
CA GLY A 529 -16.85 18.89 -24.46
C GLY A 529 -16.84 20.17 -23.61
N HIS A 530 -16.66 20.02 -22.30
CA HIS A 530 -16.63 21.11 -21.31
C HIS A 530 -15.24 21.73 -21.04
N ASN A 531 -14.29 21.65 -21.98
CA ASN A 531 -12.97 22.30 -21.89
C ASN A 531 -12.10 21.94 -20.66
N ARG A 532 -12.34 20.79 -19.99
CA ARG A 532 -11.52 20.36 -18.83
C ARG A 532 -10.06 20.11 -19.21
N LYS A 533 -9.10 20.64 -18.45
CA LYS A 533 -7.67 20.31 -18.59
C LYS A 533 -7.45 18.82 -18.23
N GLY A 534 -6.45 18.20 -18.85
CA GLY A 534 -6.00 16.84 -18.51
C GLY A 534 -5.42 16.06 -19.69
N VAL A 535 -5.50 14.73 -19.66
CA VAL A 535 -5.02 13.82 -20.70
C VAL A 535 -6.20 13.14 -21.41
N SER A 536 -6.23 13.17 -22.75
CA SER A 536 -7.30 12.59 -23.58
C SER A 536 -6.74 12.04 -24.90
N SER A 537 -7.61 11.67 -25.85
CA SER A 537 -7.23 11.21 -27.20
C SER A 537 -7.94 11.97 -28.31
N HIS A 538 -7.45 11.84 -29.56
CA HIS A 538 -8.11 12.37 -30.76
C HIS A 538 -9.54 11.83 -30.91
N ASN A 539 -9.81 10.58 -30.50
CA ASN A 539 -11.13 9.97 -30.44
C ASN A 539 -12.10 10.79 -29.58
N ASN A 540 -11.67 11.08 -28.34
CA ASN A 540 -12.47 11.85 -27.39
C ASN A 540 -12.59 13.31 -27.82
N TYR A 541 -11.59 13.85 -28.53
CA TYR A 541 -11.71 15.12 -29.25
C TYR A 541 -12.81 15.09 -30.30
N THR A 542 -12.74 14.19 -31.29
CA THR A 542 -13.66 14.12 -32.43
C THR A 542 -15.10 13.89 -31.99
N TYR A 543 -15.34 13.09 -30.93
CA TYR A 543 -16.67 12.98 -30.34
C TYR A 543 -17.09 14.22 -29.54
N GLY A 544 -16.22 14.75 -28.67
CA GLY A 544 -16.52 15.89 -27.80
C GLY A 544 -16.75 17.19 -28.57
N SER A 545 -15.97 17.44 -29.63
CA SER A 545 -16.12 18.59 -30.53
C SER A 545 -17.45 18.51 -31.29
N ARG A 546 -17.75 17.37 -31.92
CA ARG A 546 -18.91 17.20 -32.80
C ARG A 546 -20.23 17.09 -32.06
N VAL A 547 -20.28 16.27 -31.01
CA VAL A 547 -21.54 15.91 -30.33
C VAL A 547 -21.89 16.88 -29.21
N LEU A 548 -20.90 17.38 -28.47
CA LEU A 548 -21.13 18.20 -27.27
C LEU A 548 -20.83 19.69 -27.46
N ARG A 549 -19.81 20.05 -28.25
CA ARG A 549 -19.54 21.47 -28.63
C ARG A 549 -20.24 21.92 -29.91
N GLY A 550 -20.79 20.99 -30.70
CA GLY A 550 -21.44 21.28 -31.98
C GLY A 550 -20.49 21.76 -33.10
N PHE A 551 -19.18 21.57 -32.95
CA PHE A 551 -18.20 21.90 -33.98
C PHE A 551 -18.22 20.88 -35.12
N LYS A 552 -17.72 21.27 -36.30
CA LYS A 552 -17.66 20.40 -37.49
C LYS A 552 -16.28 19.79 -37.74
N ASP A 553 -15.40 19.83 -36.74
CA ASP A 553 -14.00 19.44 -36.85
C ASP A 553 -13.66 18.22 -35.94
N GLY A 554 -12.52 17.61 -36.21
CA GLY A 554 -12.14 16.26 -35.78
C GLY A 554 -12.14 15.32 -36.98
N THR A 555 -11.04 14.60 -37.23
CA THR A 555 -10.81 13.85 -38.48
C THR A 555 -10.36 12.41 -38.28
N HIS A 556 -9.96 12.04 -37.06
CA HIS A 556 -9.47 10.71 -36.71
C HIS A 556 -10.07 10.24 -35.37
N TRP A 557 -9.90 8.96 -35.05
CA TRP A 557 -10.59 8.25 -33.96
C TRP A 557 -9.64 7.39 -33.10
N ASP A 558 -8.35 7.68 -33.17
CA ASP A 558 -7.31 7.17 -32.29
C ASP A 558 -7.12 8.05 -31.06
N VAL A 559 -6.56 7.64 -29.95
CA VAL A 559 -6.38 6.29 -29.44
C VAL A 559 -7.72 5.82 -28.82
N PRO A 560 -8.16 4.57 -29.05
CA PRO A 560 -9.42 4.04 -28.53
C PRO A 560 -9.40 3.84 -27.01
N ASP A 561 -10.60 3.74 -26.43
CA ASP A 561 -10.81 3.55 -24.99
C ASP A 561 -10.32 2.19 -24.43
N THR A 562 -9.89 1.26 -25.29
CA THR A 562 -9.17 0.03 -24.91
C THR A 562 -7.73 0.28 -24.45
N PHE A 563 -7.20 1.48 -24.66
CA PHE A 563 -5.88 1.90 -24.20
C PHE A 563 -5.79 1.93 -22.66
N PRO A 564 -4.68 1.46 -22.06
CA PRO A 564 -4.54 1.32 -20.61
C PRO A 564 -4.23 2.65 -19.90
N TYR A 565 -5.16 3.60 -19.96
CA TYR A 565 -5.06 4.90 -19.28
C TYR A 565 -4.76 4.79 -17.78
N ASP A 566 -5.31 3.78 -17.11
CA ASP A 566 -5.04 3.50 -15.69
C ASP A 566 -3.55 3.22 -15.44
N VAL A 567 -2.92 2.40 -16.28
CA VAL A 567 -1.49 2.06 -16.17
C VAL A 567 -0.62 3.26 -16.52
N VAL A 568 -0.92 3.93 -17.63
CA VAL A 568 -0.13 5.05 -18.16
C VAL A 568 -0.24 6.29 -17.26
N LEU A 569 -1.43 6.61 -16.73
CA LEU A 569 -1.59 7.76 -15.84
C LEU A 569 -1.06 7.48 -14.44
N ALA A 570 -1.17 6.25 -13.92
CA ALA A 570 -0.49 5.90 -12.66
C ALA A 570 1.04 6.01 -12.80
N ALA A 571 1.60 5.56 -13.94
CA ALA A 571 3.01 5.77 -14.25
C ALA A 571 3.38 7.25 -14.39
N ALA A 572 2.55 8.06 -15.06
CA ALA A 572 2.79 9.49 -15.22
C ALA A 572 2.71 10.25 -13.88
N LYS A 573 1.78 9.89 -12.98
CA LYS A 573 1.72 10.43 -11.61
C LYS A 573 2.98 10.10 -10.81
N ARG A 574 3.49 8.85 -10.91
CA ARG A 574 4.78 8.46 -10.31
C ARG A 574 5.95 9.27 -10.88
N TYR A 575 6.01 9.46 -12.20
CA TYR A 575 7.03 10.28 -12.85
C TYR A 575 6.95 11.77 -12.48
N ALA A 576 5.75 12.28 -12.19
CA ALA A 576 5.53 13.66 -11.73
C ALA A 576 5.64 13.84 -10.21
N GLY A 577 5.91 12.77 -9.44
CA GLY A 577 6.00 12.81 -7.98
C GLY A 577 4.67 13.09 -7.26
N LEU A 578 3.53 12.86 -7.92
CA LEU A 578 2.20 13.06 -7.35
C LEU A 578 1.78 11.83 -6.51
N PRO A 579 1.28 12.01 -5.27
CA PRO A 579 0.71 10.91 -4.48
C PRO A 579 -0.63 10.43 -5.09
N GLU A 580 -1.02 9.19 -4.78
CA GLU A 580 -2.37 8.70 -5.10
C GLU A 580 -3.40 9.23 -4.08
N ASP A 581 -4.59 9.58 -4.59
CA ASP A 581 -5.68 10.20 -3.84
C ASP A 581 -6.51 9.13 -3.08
N PRO A 582 -6.59 9.22 -1.73
CA PRO A 582 -7.33 8.26 -0.91
C PRO A 582 -8.86 8.42 -0.99
N ASP A 583 -9.42 9.51 -1.51
CA ASP A 583 -10.88 9.74 -1.59
C ASP A 583 -11.45 9.48 -2.99
N ARG A 584 -10.63 8.97 -3.91
CA ARG A 584 -11.05 8.68 -5.28
C ARG A 584 -12.20 7.65 -5.32
N PHE A 585 -13.36 8.11 -5.81
CA PHE A 585 -14.61 7.34 -5.98
C PHE A 585 -15.28 6.89 -4.66
N PRO A 586 -15.77 7.83 -3.81
CA PRO A 586 -16.40 7.49 -2.54
C PRO A 586 -17.81 6.91 -2.74
N LEU A 587 -18.28 6.14 -1.75
CA LEU A 587 -19.71 5.78 -1.66
C LEU A 587 -20.53 7.05 -1.39
N PRO A 588 -21.49 7.45 -2.24
CA PRO A 588 -22.25 8.67 -2.01
C PRO A 588 -23.18 8.56 -0.79
N PRO A 589 -23.33 9.64 0.01
CA PRO A 589 -24.23 9.64 1.15
C PRO A 589 -25.65 9.18 0.78
N GLY A 590 -26.24 8.35 1.66
CA GLY A 590 -27.57 7.78 1.46
C GLY A 590 -27.65 6.60 0.48
N HIS A 591 -26.56 6.22 -0.18
CA HIS A 591 -26.50 5.05 -1.08
C HIS A 591 -25.72 3.89 -0.45
N TYR A 592 -25.89 2.69 -0.99
CA TYR A 592 -25.13 1.50 -0.61
C TYR A 592 -24.99 0.53 -1.77
N TRP A 593 -23.94 -0.31 -1.77
CA TRP A 593 -23.88 -1.41 -2.73
C TRP A 593 -24.66 -2.62 -2.20
N GLY A 594 -25.56 -3.12 -3.04
CA GLY A 594 -26.60 -4.06 -2.65
C GLY A 594 -27.21 -4.81 -3.84
N PRO A 595 -28.17 -5.70 -3.58
CA PRO A 595 -28.77 -6.52 -4.63
C PRO A 595 -29.56 -5.67 -5.64
N LEU A 596 -29.65 -6.19 -6.86
CA LEU A 596 -30.24 -5.53 -8.02
C LEU A 596 -31.75 -5.28 -7.89
N ASP A 597 -32.46 -6.08 -7.10
CA ASP A 597 -33.88 -5.95 -6.76
C ASP A 597 -34.12 -5.10 -5.49
N GLY A 598 -33.09 -4.36 -5.04
CA GLY A 598 -33.18 -3.42 -3.93
C GLY A 598 -33.95 -2.12 -4.26
N PRO A 599 -34.12 -1.24 -3.25
CA PRO A 599 -34.68 0.10 -3.44
C PRO A 599 -33.72 1.00 -4.24
N THR A 600 -34.14 2.22 -4.58
CA THR A 600 -33.43 3.17 -5.45
C THR A 600 -32.01 3.54 -5.01
N GLU A 601 -31.74 3.39 -3.72
CA GLU A 601 -30.46 3.68 -3.05
C GLU A 601 -29.47 2.49 -3.13
N SER A 602 -29.93 1.33 -3.58
CA SER A 602 -29.17 0.09 -3.74
C SER A 602 -28.51 0.02 -5.11
N TRP A 603 -27.18 0.10 -5.16
CA TRP A 603 -26.42 0.02 -6.41
C TRP A 603 -25.81 -1.37 -6.60
N SER A 604 -26.22 -2.07 -7.66
CA SER A 604 -25.65 -3.38 -8.01
C SER A 604 -24.53 -3.29 -9.04
N ASN A 605 -24.49 -2.20 -9.82
CA ASN A 605 -23.60 -1.96 -10.96
C ASN A 605 -23.78 -2.93 -12.14
N THR A 606 -24.87 -3.71 -12.16
CA THR A 606 -25.06 -4.83 -13.11
C THR A 606 -25.55 -4.39 -14.49
N PHE A 607 -26.40 -3.37 -14.57
CA PHE A 607 -26.94 -2.89 -15.86
C PHE A 607 -26.14 -1.72 -16.45
N GLY A 608 -25.29 -1.09 -15.66
CA GLY A 608 -24.37 -0.06 -16.13
C GLY A 608 -24.99 1.33 -16.31
N ASN A 609 -26.25 1.50 -15.88
CA ASN A 609 -26.91 2.80 -15.74
C ASN A 609 -26.39 3.58 -14.52
N GLU A 610 -25.78 2.87 -13.56
CA GLU A 610 -25.09 3.45 -12.41
C GLU A 610 -23.82 4.21 -12.85
N PRO A 611 -23.48 5.36 -12.24
CA PRO A 611 -22.32 6.16 -12.60
C PRO A 611 -21.01 5.36 -12.59
N GLN A 612 -20.07 5.71 -13.47
CA GLN A 612 -18.76 5.03 -13.51
C GLN A 612 -18.02 5.12 -12.17
N SER A 613 -18.20 6.21 -11.41
CA SER A 613 -17.70 6.34 -10.04
C SER A 613 -18.24 5.29 -9.06
N SER A 614 -19.47 4.78 -9.23
CA SER A 614 -19.98 3.67 -8.42
C SER A 614 -19.25 2.36 -8.71
N LYS A 615 -18.97 2.09 -9.99
CA LYS A 615 -18.23 0.90 -10.44
C LYS A 615 -16.79 0.95 -9.93
N ASP A 616 -16.13 2.09 -10.13
CA ASP A 616 -14.75 2.29 -9.70
C ASP A 616 -14.62 2.28 -8.17
N GLY A 617 -15.61 2.84 -7.45
CA GLY A 617 -15.72 2.77 -5.99
C GLY A 617 -15.86 1.34 -5.48
N LEU A 618 -16.88 0.60 -5.92
CA LEU A 618 -17.07 -0.79 -5.46
C LEU A 618 -15.86 -1.68 -5.81
N LYS A 619 -15.32 -1.52 -7.02
CA LYS A 619 -14.09 -2.19 -7.44
C LYS A 619 -12.92 -1.91 -6.50
N ARG A 620 -12.76 -0.64 -6.11
CA ARG A 620 -11.74 -0.21 -5.16
C ARG A 620 -11.96 -0.85 -3.79
N TRP A 621 -13.17 -0.81 -3.23
CA TRP A 621 -13.51 -1.47 -1.96
C TRP A 621 -13.15 -2.95 -1.98
N GLN A 622 -13.57 -3.67 -3.02
CA GLN A 622 -13.24 -5.08 -3.25
C GLN A 622 -11.72 -5.31 -3.31
N GLN A 623 -10.98 -4.56 -4.12
CA GLN A 623 -9.52 -4.72 -4.23
C GLN A 623 -8.79 -4.38 -2.93
N THR A 624 -9.23 -3.33 -2.25
CA THR A 624 -8.63 -2.84 -1.01
C THR A 624 -8.84 -3.83 0.15
N ILE A 625 -10.00 -4.47 0.28
CA ILE A 625 -10.23 -5.51 1.30
C ILE A 625 -9.57 -6.87 0.97
N GLY A 626 -9.07 -7.06 -0.26
CA GLY A 626 -8.33 -8.27 -0.69
C GLY A 626 -9.09 -9.20 -1.64
N MET A 627 -10.14 -8.71 -2.30
CA MET A 627 -10.96 -9.45 -3.26
C MET A 627 -10.65 -9.09 -4.73
N PRO A 628 -11.06 -9.92 -5.71
CA PRO A 628 -11.09 -9.50 -7.11
C PRO A 628 -12.03 -8.29 -7.30
N GLY A 629 -11.54 -7.24 -7.95
CA GLY A 629 -12.33 -6.04 -8.27
C GLY A 629 -13.28 -6.27 -9.44
N THR A 630 -14.42 -6.92 -9.18
CA THR A 630 -15.46 -7.19 -10.17
C THR A 630 -16.27 -5.95 -10.55
N SER A 631 -16.26 -4.90 -9.71
CA SER A 631 -17.05 -3.66 -9.85
C SER A 631 -18.57 -3.86 -9.70
N ILE A 632 -19.02 -5.08 -9.43
CA ILE A 632 -20.42 -5.51 -9.37
C ILE A 632 -20.69 -6.07 -7.97
N PHE A 633 -21.87 -5.77 -7.41
CA PHE A 633 -22.26 -6.33 -6.12
C PHE A 633 -22.65 -7.80 -6.29
N ASP A 634 -21.68 -8.67 -5.99
CA ASP A 634 -21.79 -10.12 -6.15
C ASP A 634 -21.89 -10.86 -4.79
N LYS A 635 -22.05 -12.20 -4.86
CA LYS A 635 -22.15 -13.02 -3.66
C LYS A 635 -20.91 -12.91 -2.75
N ALA A 636 -19.71 -12.82 -3.32
CA ALA A 636 -18.48 -12.71 -2.53
C ALA A 636 -18.44 -11.38 -1.76
N THR A 637 -18.85 -10.29 -2.41
CA THR A 637 -19.02 -8.96 -1.80
C THR A 637 -20.00 -9.02 -0.63
N LYS A 638 -21.14 -9.69 -0.83
CA LYS A 638 -22.14 -9.91 0.21
C LYS A 638 -21.63 -10.74 1.40
N ASP A 639 -20.91 -11.82 1.14
CA ASP A 639 -20.40 -12.72 2.17
C ASP A 639 -19.32 -12.00 3.04
N VAL A 640 -18.50 -11.14 2.44
CA VAL A 640 -17.49 -10.33 3.16
C VAL A 640 -18.15 -9.21 3.99
N ALA A 641 -19.11 -8.47 3.44
CA ALA A 641 -19.86 -7.46 4.20
C ALA A 641 -20.65 -8.09 5.36
N THR A 642 -21.26 -9.26 5.15
CA THR A 642 -21.91 -10.07 6.19
C THR A 642 -20.94 -10.41 7.32
N ARG A 643 -19.71 -10.82 6.99
CA ARG A 643 -18.67 -11.16 7.98
C ARG A 643 -18.20 -9.93 8.75
N MET A 644 -18.08 -8.79 8.09
CA MET A 644 -17.74 -7.51 8.69
C MET A 644 -18.81 -7.08 9.70
N GLN A 645 -20.08 -7.07 9.31
CA GLN A 645 -21.19 -6.73 10.21
C GLN A 645 -21.23 -7.62 11.47
N GLN A 646 -20.98 -8.93 11.31
CA GLN A 646 -20.86 -9.86 12.45
C GLN A 646 -19.69 -9.54 13.40
N LEU A 647 -18.56 -9.05 12.88
CA LEU A 647 -17.37 -8.74 13.69
C LEU A 647 -17.52 -7.45 14.52
N TRP A 648 -18.27 -6.45 14.02
CA TRP A 648 -18.55 -5.20 14.74
C TRP A 648 -19.87 -5.22 15.53
N GLY A 649 -20.65 -6.30 15.43
CA GLY A 649 -21.98 -6.39 16.06
C GLY A 649 -23.04 -5.51 15.39
N TRP A 650 -22.83 -5.14 14.12
CA TRP A 650 -23.77 -4.37 13.31
C TRP A 650 -24.95 -5.23 12.81
N PRO A 651 -26.08 -4.62 12.40
CA PRO A 651 -27.16 -5.32 11.73
C PRO A 651 -26.66 -6.07 10.49
N VAL A 652 -26.86 -7.40 10.46
CA VAL A 652 -26.34 -8.25 9.39
C VAL A 652 -27.30 -8.23 8.19
N THR A 653 -26.98 -7.43 7.18
CA THR A 653 -27.71 -7.33 5.90
C THR A 653 -26.93 -7.95 4.73
N GLY A 654 -25.59 -7.92 4.82
CA GLY A 654 -24.67 -8.27 3.75
C GLY A 654 -24.51 -7.19 2.67
N ASN A 655 -25.07 -5.99 2.83
CA ASN A 655 -24.81 -4.86 1.94
C ASN A 655 -23.56 -4.08 2.39
N VAL A 656 -22.93 -3.31 1.50
CA VAL A 656 -21.80 -2.41 1.82
C VAL A 656 -22.34 -0.99 1.97
N TYR A 657 -22.44 -0.51 3.22
CA TYR A 657 -22.79 0.88 3.54
C TYR A 657 -21.54 1.73 3.79
N GLU A 658 -21.76 3.00 4.15
CA GLU A 658 -20.72 3.95 4.54
C GLU A 658 -19.84 3.45 5.70
N GLY A 659 -20.40 2.66 6.64
CA GLY A 659 -19.64 2.02 7.71
C GLY A 659 -18.61 1.02 7.18
N GLU A 660 -19.04 0.07 6.36
CA GLU A 660 -18.14 -0.89 5.71
C GLU A 660 -17.16 -0.23 4.74
N TRP A 661 -17.56 0.87 4.08
CA TRP A 661 -16.68 1.68 3.24
C TRP A 661 -15.57 2.34 4.04
N ASN A 662 -15.92 3.12 5.07
CA ASN A 662 -14.98 3.90 5.88
C ASN A 662 -13.97 3.00 6.60
N GLU A 663 -14.43 1.88 7.16
CA GLU A 663 -13.55 0.93 7.82
C GLU A 663 -12.50 0.36 6.84
N VAL A 664 -12.88 0.01 5.61
CA VAL A 664 -11.94 -0.51 4.59
C VAL A 664 -11.05 0.60 3.99
N ILE A 665 -11.64 1.69 3.54
CA ILE A 665 -10.96 2.70 2.71
C ILE A 665 -10.18 3.70 3.56
N HIS A 666 -10.72 4.13 4.69
CA HIS A 666 -10.09 5.13 5.57
C HIS A 666 -9.37 4.49 6.77
N ASN A 667 -10.01 3.55 7.46
CA ASN A 667 -9.45 2.95 8.68
C ASN A 667 -8.58 1.71 8.42
N GLY A 668 -8.23 1.45 7.15
CA GLY A 668 -7.26 0.43 6.78
C GLY A 668 -7.71 -1.01 6.97
N TRP A 669 -8.99 -1.28 7.27
CA TRP A 669 -9.44 -2.63 7.56
C TRP A 669 -9.36 -3.55 6.34
N ARG A 670 -8.53 -4.57 6.44
CA ARG A 670 -8.43 -5.67 5.47
C ARG A 670 -9.17 -6.87 6.00
N LEU A 671 -9.47 -7.84 5.13
CA LEU A 671 -9.62 -9.23 5.58
C LEU A 671 -8.37 -9.56 6.45
N PRO A 672 -8.52 -9.75 7.77
CA PRO A 672 -7.36 -9.60 8.64
C PRO A 672 -6.27 -10.66 8.35
N ALA A 673 -4.98 -10.36 8.58
CA ALA A 673 -3.86 -11.32 8.65
C ALA A 673 -3.18 -11.16 10.04
N PRO A 674 -2.92 -12.20 10.85
CA PRO A 674 -2.54 -12.02 12.24
C PRO A 674 -1.01 -11.92 12.35
N GLU A 675 -0.48 -10.84 12.93
CA GLU A 675 0.97 -10.63 13.06
C GLU A 675 1.46 -10.91 14.51
N PRO A 676 2.59 -11.62 14.72
CA PRO A 676 3.09 -12.02 16.03
C PRO A 676 4.30 -11.21 16.52
N PRO A 677 4.74 -11.41 17.77
CA PRO A 677 5.96 -10.78 18.27
C PRO A 677 7.20 -11.34 17.57
N ARG A 678 7.98 -10.43 16.99
CA ARG A 678 9.34 -10.70 16.51
C ARG A 678 10.27 -11.00 17.70
N PRO A 679 11.15 -12.00 17.58
CA PRO A 679 12.25 -12.18 18.52
C PRO A 679 13.52 -11.44 18.08
N ALA A 680 14.50 -11.43 18.97
CA ALA A 680 15.78 -10.78 18.75
C ALA A 680 16.69 -11.58 17.81
N VAL A 681 17.41 -10.84 16.95
CA VAL A 681 18.46 -11.32 16.02
C VAL A 681 17.94 -12.12 14.81
N PRO A 682 18.43 -11.85 13.57
CA PRO A 682 18.13 -12.69 12.41
C PRO A 682 18.69 -14.12 12.55
N ILE A 683 17.91 -15.11 12.11
CA ILE A 683 18.39 -16.47 11.88
C ILE A 683 19.41 -16.43 10.74
N GLU A 684 20.70 -16.57 11.05
CA GLU A 684 21.71 -16.90 10.03
C GLU A 684 21.27 -18.17 9.28
N ALA A 685 21.59 -18.27 7.99
CA ALA A 685 21.40 -19.52 7.27
C ALA A 685 22.21 -20.61 7.97
N GLY A 686 21.52 -21.57 8.60
CA GLY A 686 22.16 -22.66 9.34
C GLY A 686 23.22 -23.35 8.48
N PRO A 687 24.32 -23.84 9.08
CA PRO A 687 25.45 -24.35 8.31
C PRO A 687 24.99 -25.45 7.35
N LYS A 688 25.37 -25.35 6.08
CA LYS A 688 25.10 -26.38 5.06
C LYS A 688 25.84 -27.66 5.46
N VAL A 689 25.11 -28.73 5.77
CA VAL A 689 25.68 -29.98 6.30
C VAL A 689 25.80 -31.03 5.20
N HIS A 690 27.02 -31.29 4.74
CA HIS A 690 27.33 -32.24 3.65
C HIS A 690 27.32 -33.72 4.09
N HIS A 691 26.33 -34.13 4.90
CA HIS A 691 26.25 -35.47 5.50
C HIS A 691 24.90 -36.18 5.31
N SER A 692 24.02 -35.64 4.47
CA SER A 692 22.83 -36.35 4.01
C SER A 692 23.22 -37.49 3.07
N LYS A 693 22.34 -38.49 2.96
CA LYS A 693 22.49 -39.64 2.07
C LYS A 693 21.14 -40.02 1.47
N LYS A 694 21.04 -40.16 0.15
CA LYS A 694 19.91 -40.79 -0.52
C LYS A 694 19.96 -42.29 -0.22
N ILE A 695 18.94 -42.82 0.44
CA ILE A 695 18.85 -44.25 0.75
C ILE A 695 18.36 -44.99 -0.50
N LYS A 696 17.18 -44.61 -1.01
CA LYS A 696 16.63 -45.09 -2.28
C LYS A 696 15.41 -44.28 -2.70
N GLU A 697 14.92 -44.57 -3.90
CA GLU A 697 13.58 -44.19 -4.33
C GLU A 697 12.60 -45.21 -3.72
N VAL A 698 11.48 -44.74 -3.18
CA VAL A 698 10.51 -45.60 -2.46
C VAL A 698 9.19 -45.75 -3.20
N THR A 699 8.90 -44.88 -4.16
CA THR A 699 7.77 -45.03 -5.09
C THR A 699 8.22 -44.81 -6.54
N GLY A 700 7.41 -45.28 -7.49
CA GLY A 700 7.63 -45.12 -8.93
C GLY A 700 7.61 -46.44 -9.71
N PRO A 701 7.90 -46.39 -11.02
CA PRO A 701 7.97 -47.52 -11.94
C PRO A 701 8.89 -48.63 -11.44
N GLY A 702 8.39 -49.87 -11.48
CA GLY A 702 9.06 -51.05 -10.95
C GLY A 702 9.06 -51.19 -9.42
N LEU A 703 8.70 -50.15 -8.66
CA LEU A 703 8.68 -50.16 -7.19
C LEU A 703 7.27 -50.30 -6.62
N THR A 704 6.33 -49.49 -7.12
CA THR A 704 4.95 -49.40 -6.59
C THR A 704 3.85 -49.66 -7.62
N ASP A 705 4.21 -49.97 -8.87
CA ASP A 705 3.29 -50.37 -9.95
C ASP A 705 2.36 -51.52 -9.59
N ARG A 706 2.85 -52.45 -8.75
CA ARG A 706 2.06 -53.60 -8.28
C ARG A 706 0.85 -53.22 -7.43
N PHE A 707 0.80 -51.98 -6.94
CA PHE A 707 -0.34 -51.37 -6.23
C PHE A 707 -1.10 -50.38 -7.12
N GLY A 708 -0.72 -50.25 -8.39
CA GLY A 708 -1.22 -49.23 -9.31
C GLY A 708 -0.70 -47.82 -8.99
N MET A 709 0.48 -47.67 -8.39
CA MET A 709 1.03 -46.36 -7.98
C MET A 709 2.36 -46.08 -8.69
N ALA A 710 2.34 -45.99 -10.02
CA ALA A 710 3.55 -45.76 -10.81
C ALA A 710 4.00 -44.28 -10.78
N ALA A 711 3.10 -43.36 -10.43
CA ALA A 711 3.40 -41.96 -10.16
C ALA A 711 2.59 -41.50 -8.93
N THR A 712 3.23 -40.88 -7.94
CA THR A 712 2.62 -40.54 -6.64
C THR A 712 3.49 -39.56 -5.83
N ASP A 713 2.88 -38.80 -4.93
CA ASP A 713 3.57 -37.84 -4.07
C ASP A 713 3.22 -37.95 -2.57
N LEU A 714 3.90 -37.12 -1.77
CA LEU A 714 3.80 -37.02 -0.31
C LEU A 714 4.30 -38.29 0.39
N GLY A 715 3.41 -39.07 1.02
CA GLY A 715 3.79 -40.11 1.97
C GLY A 715 3.87 -39.59 3.41
N VAL A 716 2.82 -38.90 3.86
CA VAL A 716 2.67 -38.52 5.29
C VAL A 716 2.44 -39.79 6.10
N MET A 717 3.10 -39.94 7.25
CA MET A 717 3.18 -41.26 7.90
C MET A 717 3.19 -41.24 9.43
N ALA A 718 2.59 -42.29 9.97
CA ALA A 718 2.51 -42.57 11.40
C ALA A 718 2.81 -44.06 11.65
N ARG A 719 3.11 -44.40 12.91
CA ARG A 719 3.14 -45.80 13.35
C ARG A 719 1.71 -46.22 13.68
N THR A 720 1.24 -47.29 13.06
CA THR A 720 -0.10 -47.82 13.32
C THR A 720 -0.20 -48.43 14.72
N PRO A 721 -1.41 -48.63 15.29
CA PRO A 721 -1.60 -49.36 16.55
C PRO A 721 -0.89 -50.73 16.62
N SER A 722 -0.85 -51.48 15.51
CA SER A 722 -0.13 -52.77 15.41
C SER A 722 1.40 -52.63 15.32
N GLY A 723 1.93 -51.40 15.25
CA GLY A 723 3.35 -51.10 15.19
C GLY A 723 3.96 -51.11 13.78
N ARG A 724 3.14 -51.15 12.74
CA ARG A 724 3.56 -51.02 11.32
C ARG A 724 3.77 -49.55 10.97
N ILE A 725 4.33 -49.28 9.78
CA ILE A 725 4.37 -47.93 9.21
C ILE A 725 3.23 -47.83 8.21
N LEU A 726 2.36 -46.85 8.36
CA LEU A 726 1.41 -46.44 7.32
C LEU A 726 1.95 -45.18 6.66
N ALA A 727 2.02 -45.15 5.33
CA ALA A 727 2.26 -43.94 4.55
C ALA A 727 1.05 -43.64 3.67
N ILE A 728 0.58 -42.39 3.73
CA ILE A 728 -0.57 -41.87 3.00
C ILE A 728 -0.04 -40.87 1.95
N PHE A 729 -0.38 -41.14 0.70
CA PHE A 729 0.10 -40.43 -0.48
C PHE A 729 -1.02 -39.56 -1.06
N GLY A 730 -0.62 -38.50 -1.76
CA GLY A 730 -1.55 -37.60 -2.44
C GLY A 730 -1.97 -38.14 -3.81
N ASP A 731 -1.97 -37.24 -4.80
CA ASP A 731 -2.43 -37.56 -6.14
C ASP A 731 -1.61 -38.71 -6.73
N THR A 732 -2.30 -39.79 -7.10
CA THR A 732 -1.66 -41.05 -7.45
C THR A 732 -2.24 -41.60 -8.75
N PHE A 733 -1.34 -42.01 -9.65
CA PHE A 733 -1.65 -42.43 -11.00
C PHE A 733 -1.06 -43.81 -11.30
N ARG A 734 -1.74 -44.54 -12.19
CA ARG A 734 -1.38 -45.91 -12.56
C ARG A 734 -0.27 -46.01 -13.59
N GLY A 735 -0.16 -45.01 -14.47
CA GLY A 735 0.99 -44.87 -15.36
C GLY A 735 2.09 -44.00 -14.75
N PRO A 736 3.26 -43.92 -15.42
CA PRO A 736 4.45 -43.30 -14.86
C PRO A 736 4.37 -41.76 -14.79
N ARG A 737 3.41 -41.11 -15.45
CA ARG A 737 3.26 -39.65 -15.40
C ARG A 737 2.02 -39.20 -14.63
N VAL A 738 2.06 -37.98 -14.11
CA VAL A 738 0.86 -37.27 -13.65
C VAL A 738 -0.21 -37.25 -14.75
N GLY A 739 -1.39 -37.79 -14.43
CA GLY A 739 -2.51 -37.92 -15.37
C GLY A 739 -2.57 -39.24 -16.15
N ASP A 740 -1.55 -40.12 -16.07
CA ASP A 740 -1.58 -41.40 -16.81
C ASP A 740 -2.43 -42.46 -16.08
N GLY A 741 -3.54 -42.88 -16.68
CA GLY A 741 -4.40 -43.94 -16.16
C GLY A 741 -5.41 -43.44 -15.12
N ASP A 742 -5.79 -44.26 -14.14
CA ASP A 742 -6.74 -43.88 -13.10
C ASP A 742 -6.07 -43.09 -11.97
N TRP A 743 -6.61 -41.89 -11.76
CA TRP A 743 -6.26 -40.96 -10.70
C TRP A 743 -7.02 -41.31 -9.41
N ARG A 744 -6.29 -41.43 -8.29
CA ARG A 744 -6.80 -41.66 -6.94
C ARG A 744 -6.08 -40.74 -5.96
N SER A 745 -6.79 -40.21 -4.96
CA SER A 745 -6.20 -39.55 -3.79
C SER A 745 -7.20 -39.55 -2.62
N PRO A 746 -6.75 -39.42 -1.35
CA PRO A 746 -5.48 -39.95 -0.88
C PRO A 746 -5.48 -41.49 -0.99
N VAL A 747 -4.31 -42.11 -1.13
CA VAL A 747 -4.15 -43.57 -1.07
C VAL A 747 -3.13 -43.94 0.01
N ALA A 748 -3.10 -45.19 0.49
CA ALA A 748 -2.11 -45.59 1.50
C ALA A 748 -1.49 -46.97 1.28
N LEU A 749 -0.23 -47.09 1.73
CA LEU A 749 0.55 -48.33 1.77
C LEU A 749 1.09 -48.59 3.18
N PHE A 750 1.17 -49.87 3.54
CA PHE A 750 1.81 -50.32 4.77
C PHE A 750 3.25 -50.76 4.53
N SER A 751 4.09 -50.64 5.56
CA SER A 751 5.44 -51.20 5.59
C SER A 751 5.75 -51.82 6.94
N ASP A 752 6.35 -53.00 6.89
CA ASP A 752 6.85 -53.75 8.04
C ASP A 752 8.36 -53.51 8.29
N THR A 753 9.00 -52.64 7.50
CA THR A 753 10.44 -52.32 7.58
C THR A 753 10.82 -51.84 8.99
N LYS A 754 11.79 -52.53 9.61
CA LYS A 754 12.36 -52.14 10.92
C LYS A 754 13.76 -51.51 10.82
N LYS A 755 14.49 -51.76 9.71
CA LYS A 755 15.82 -51.20 9.46
C LYS A 755 15.74 -50.09 8.40
N LEU A 756 15.69 -48.84 8.85
CA LEU A 756 15.48 -47.70 7.95
C LEU A 756 16.66 -47.44 7.00
N ASP A 757 17.88 -47.84 7.37
CA ASP A 757 19.09 -47.77 6.53
C ASP A 757 19.05 -48.68 5.28
N GLU A 758 18.25 -49.76 5.29
CA GLU A 758 17.98 -50.62 4.11
C GLU A 758 16.83 -50.05 3.25
N GLY A 759 16.19 -49.00 3.74
CA GLY A 759 15.09 -48.27 3.12
C GLY A 759 13.73 -48.97 3.22
N ILE A 760 12.66 -48.18 3.21
CA ILE A 760 11.28 -48.66 3.30
C ILE A 760 10.92 -49.63 2.18
N VAL A 761 10.18 -50.69 2.51
CA VAL A 761 9.61 -51.66 1.57
C VAL A 761 8.13 -51.81 1.88
N TRP A 762 7.28 -51.53 0.90
CA TRP A 762 5.83 -51.64 1.04
C TRP A 762 5.40 -53.11 1.05
N SER A 763 4.58 -53.50 2.03
CA SER A 763 4.03 -54.86 2.13
C SER A 763 2.70 -54.99 1.39
N GLU A 764 1.75 -54.09 1.67
CA GLU A 764 0.42 -54.09 1.06
C GLU A 764 -0.19 -52.69 0.95
N ALA A 765 -1.25 -52.57 0.17
CA ALA A 765 -2.12 -51.39 0.12
C ALA A 765 -3.22 -51.43 1.19
N ALA A 766 -3.70 -50.27 1.62
CA ALA A 766 -4.83 -50.16 2.53
C ALA A 766 -6.19 -50.38 1.83
N GLY A 767 -7.13 -50.95 2.58
CA GLY A 767 -8.50 -51.19 2.15
C GLY A 767 -8.74 -52.63 1.69
N GLY A 768 -9.80 -52.84 0.90
CA GLY A 768 -10.29 -54.18 0.56
C GLY A 768 -9.45 -55.00 -0.43
N ASP A 769 -8.40 -54.43 -1.03
CA ASP A 769 -7.48 -55.15 -1.93
C ASP A 769 -6.02 -54.81 -1.59
N PRO A 770 -5.27 -55.71 -0.92
CA PRO A 770 -3.88 -55.46 -0.51
C PRO A 770 -2.93 -55.29 -1.70
N ARG A 771 -3.38 -55.57 -2.94
CA ARG A 771 -2.60 -55.40 -4.18
C ARG A 771 -3.09 -54.23 -5.03
N TYR A 772 -3.99 -53.38 -4.55
CA TYR A 772 -4.39 -52.18 -5.27
C TYR A 772 -4.70 -51.02 -4.33
N ALA A 773 -3.88 -49.98 -4.38
CA ALA A 773 -4.07 -48.79 -3.56
C ALA A 773 -5.31 -48.04 -4.07
N ARG A 774 -6.41 -48.18 -3.33
CA ARG A 774 -7.67 -47.44 -3.58
C ARG A 774 -7.64 -46.12 -2.82
N GLN A 775 -8.43 -45.17 -3.31
CA GLN A 775 -8.71 -43.95 -2.56
C GLN A 775 -9.34 -44.29 -1.20
N LEU A 776 -8.87 -43.65 -0.13
CA LEU A 776 -9.34 -43.91 1.23
C LEU A 776 -10.78 -43.40 1.45
N TRP A 777 -11.23 -42.47 0.61
CA TRP A 777 -12.62 -42.03 0.48
C TRP A 777 -13.04 -42.06 -0.99
N ASP A 778 -14.19 -42.67 -1.27
CA ASP A 778 -14.77 -42.74 -2.62
C ASP A 778 -15.41 -41.40 -3.03
N TYR A 779 -14.81 -40.75 -4.03
CA TYR A 779 -15.28 -39.53 -4.67
C TYR A 779 -14.77 -39.47 -6.11
N GLN A 780 -15.49 -38.78 -6.99
CA GLN A 780 -15.07 -38.52 -8.36
C GLN A 780 -14.11 -37.31 -8.40
N HIS A 781 -12.91 -37.49 -8.98
CA HIS A 781 -11.99 -36.39 -9.28
C HIS A 781 -12.60 -35.40 -10.30
N ASP A 782 -12.29 -34.11 -10.16
CA ASP A 782 -12.89 -33.00 -10.94
C ASP A 782 -14.43 -33.00 -10.98
N ASN A 783 -15.04 -33.30 -9.82
CA ASN A 783 -16.48 -33.12 -9.64
C ASN A 783 -16.85 -31.62 -9.52
N PRO A 784 -18.14 -31.25 -9.60
CA PRO A 784 -18.56 -29.83 -9.56
C PRO A 784 -18.09 -29.05 -8.33
N PHE A 785 -17.84 -29.72 -7.21
CA PHE A 785 -17.48 -29.11 -5.93
C PHE A 785 -15.96 -29.04 -5.71
N PHE A 786 -15.20 -30.07 -6.11
CA PHE A 786 -13.74 -30.13 -5.91
C PHE A 786 -13.04 -31.10 -6.88
N SER A 787 -11.72 -30.91 -7.04
CA SER A 787 -10.85 -31.68 -7.93
C SER A 787 -10.23 -32.89 -7.26
N THR A 788 -9.67 -32.73 -6.06
CA THR A 788 -8.94 -33.78 -5.34
C THR A 788 -8.90 -33.52 -3.83
N VAL A 789 -8.50 -34.54 -3.07
CA VAL A 789 -8.32 -34.51 -1.62
C VAL A 789 -6.88 -34.91 -1.32
N LEU A 790 -6.09 -33.99 -0.77
CA LEU A 790 -4.67 -34.21 -0.46
C LEU A 790 -4.45 -34.39 1.05
N PRO A 791 -3.66 -35.39 1.49
CA PRO A 791 -3.34 -35.57 2.90
C PRO A 791 -2.31 -34.51 3.34
N SER A 792 -2.48 -33.87 4.50
CA SER A 792 -1.44 -32.96 5.03
C SER A 792 -0.57 -33.63 6.09
N ASP A 793 -1.18 -34.39 7.03
CA ASP A 793 -0.45 -35.20 8.01
C ASP A 793 -1.38 -36.20 8.71
N VAL A 794 -0.79 -37.23 9.35
CA VAL A 794 -1.47 -38.33 10.06
C VAL A 794 -0.82 -38.56 11.43
N VAL A 795 -1.65 -38.79 12.45
CA VAL A 795 -1.23 -39.05 13.84
C VAL A 795 -1.96 -40.28 14.38
N THR A 796 -1.39 -40.96 15.38
CA THR A 796 -2.01 -42.12 16.06
C THR A 796 -2.13 -41.82 17.54
N ILE A 797 -3.33 -41.99 18.09
CA ILE A 797 -3.68 -41.68 19.48
C ILE A 797 -4.42 -42.89 20.04
N GLY A 798 -3.75 -43.63 20.94
CA GLY A 798 -4.21 -44.96 21.36
C GLY A 798 -4.41 -45.88 20.14
N ASP A 799 -5.56 -46.54 20.08
CA ASP A 799 -5.91 -47.48 19.01
C ASP A 799 -6.54 -46.79 17.76
N THR A 800 -6.57 -45.45 17.70
CA THR A 800 -7.19 -44.70 16.60
C THR A 800 -6.16 -43.85 15.85
N MET A 801 -6.18 -43.94 14.52
CA MET A 801 -5.42 -43.06 13.64
C MET A 801 -6.30 -41.91 13.16
N TYR A 802 -5.74 -40.71 13.06
CA TYR A 802 -6.41 -39.51 12.55
C TYR A 802 -5.61 -38.91 11.40
N LEU A 803 -6.30 -38.58 10.31
CA LEU A 803 -5.74 -37.97 9.10
C LEU A 803 -6.35 -36.59 8.94
N HIS A 804 -5.51 -35.56 8.76
CA HIS A 804 -5.97 -34.26 8.30
C HIS A 804 -5.83 -34.18 6.78
N ALA A 805 -6.93 -33.81 6.11
CA ALA A 805 -7.05 -33.78 4.65
C ALA A 805 -7.50 -32.41 4.15
N MET A 806 -6.93 -31.96 3.03
CA MET A 806 -7.25 -30.72 2.32
C MET A 806 -8.11 -31.06 1.09
N VAL A 807 -9.29 -30.47 0.96
CA VAL A 807 -10.16 -30.69 -0.20
C VAL A 807 -9.99 -29.51 -1.16
N ASN A 808 -9.49 -29.78 -2.37
CA ASN A 808 -8.96 -28.77 -3.29
C ASN A 808 -9.73 -28.73 -4.61
N LYS A 809 -9.95 -27.54 -5.18
CA LYS A 809 -10.55 -27.33 -6.50
C LYS A 809 -9.55 -26.65 -7.43
N GLY A 810 -8.79 -27.46 -8.17
CA GLY A 810 -7.51 -27.08 -8.76
C GLY A 810 -6.37 -27.03 -7.71
N LEU A 811 -5.13 -27.07 -8.18
CA LEU A 811 -3.95 -26.99 -7.32
C LEU A 811 -3.84 -25.59 -6.69
N GLY A 812 -3.47 -25.53 -5.41
CA GLY A 812 -3.33 -24.28 -4.64
C GLY A 812 -4.64 -23.70 -4.08
N ASN A 813 -5.82 -24.23 -4.45
CA ASN A 813 -7.12 -23.70 -4.04
C ASN A 813 -7.87 -24.67 -3.11
N VAL A 814 -7.72 -24.47 -1.81
CA VAL A 814 -8.38 -25.26 -0.76
C VAL A 814 -9.82 -24.77 -0.59
N VAL A 815 -10.80 -25.66 -0.71
CA VAL A 815 -12.23 -25.36 -0.50
C VAL A 815 -12.62 -25.54 0.97
N TRP A 816 -12.04 -26.53 1.65
CA TRP A 816 -12.07 -26.73 3.10
C TRP A 816 -11.00 -27.74 3.53
N THR A 817 -10.82 -27.91 4.84
CA THR A 817 -10.07 -29.06 5.38
C THR A 817 -10.91 -29.86 6.35
N GLU A 818 -10.53 -31.11 6.61
CA GLU A 818 -11.28 -31.99 7.50
C GLU A 818 -10.42 -33.09 8.13
N ILE A 819 -10.93 -33.69 9.20
CA ILE A 819 -10.29 -34.81 9.90
C ILE A 819 -11.06 -36.11 9.63
N TRP A 820 -10.35 -37.14 9.20
CA TRP A 820 -10.84 -38.52 9.12
C TRP A 820 -10.21 -39.36 10.23
N LYS A 821 -10.84 -40.48 10.56
CA LYS A 821 -10.32 -41.46 11.52
C LYS A 821 -10.31 -42.87 10.94
N SER A 822 -9.39 -43.70 11.41
CA SER A 822 -9.38 -45.16 11.25
C SER A 822 -9.23 -45.82 12.62
N THR A 823 -10.02 -46.87 12.85
CA THR A 823 -10.00 -47.67 14.10
C THR A 823 -9.64 -49.14 13.83
N ASP A 824 -9.09 -49.42 12.64
CA ASP A 824 -8.76 -50.74 12.12
C ASP A 824 -7.34 -50.76 11.52
N ASP A 825 -6.40 -50.20 12.29
CA ASP A 825 -4.97 -50.12 11.97
C ASP A 825 -4.61 -49.27 10.73
N GLY A 826 -5.55 -48.45 10.22
CA GLY A 826 -5.37 -47.64 9.01
C GLY A 826 -6.01 -48.23 7.74
N GLN A 827 -6.73 -49.36 7.86
CA GLN A 827 -7.30 -50.07 6.71
C GLN A 827 -8.53 -49.37 6.11
N THR A 828 -9.44 -48.87 6.93
CA THR A 828 -10.62 -48.10 6.47
C THR A 828 -10.74 -46.77 7.19
N TRP A 829 -11.25 -45.76 6.48
CA TRP A 829 -11.29 -44.38 6.93
C TRP A 829 -12.72 -43.84 6.95
N GLN A 830 -13.02 -43.03 7.96
CA GLN A 830 -14.34 -42.46 8.19
C GLN A 830 -14.22 -40.96 8.47
N HIS A 831 -15.07 -40.16 7.84
CA HIS A 831 -15.20 -38.73 8.17
C HIS A 831 -15.62 -38.56 9.63
N THR A 832 -14.94 -37.69 10.37
CA THR A 832 -15.32 -37.38 11.75
C THR A 832 -16.41 -36.32 11.87
N GLY A 833 -16.71 -35.61 10.78
CA GLY A 833 -17.54 -34.40 10.77
C GLY A 833 -16.78 -33.12 11.16
N ALA A 834 -15.55 -33.22 11.65
CA ALA A 834 -14.69 -32.08 11.93
C ALA A 834 -14.20 -31.44 10.61
N LYS A 835 -15.00 -30.51 10.08
CA LYS A 835 -14.73 -29.73 8.88
C LYS A 835 -14.41 -28.27 9.25
N PHE A 836 -13.27 -27.80 8.74
CA PHE A 836 -12.71 -26.48 8.99
C PHE A 836 -12.78 -25.64 7.70
N ASP A 837 -13.11 -24.36 7.84
CA ASP A 837 -13.20 -23.44 6.72
C ASP A 837 -11.80 -23.16 6.12
N ALA A 838 -11.69 -23.04 4.79
CA ALA A 838 -10.42 -22.76 4.13
C ALA A 838 -9.83 -21.37 4.49
N GLY A 839 -10.67 -20.43 4.93
CA GLY A 839 -10.30 -19.14 5.49
C GLY A 839 -10.05 -19.15 7.01
N LEU A 840 -10.10 -20.31 7.69
CA LEU A 840 -9.84 -20.40 9.13
C LEU A 840 -8.45 -19.86 9.48
N HIS A 841 -8.39 -19.04 10.54
CA HIS A 841 -7.23 -18.22 10.89
C HIS A 841 -6.65 -17.52 9.66
N ARG A 842 -7.52 -16.96 8.83
CA ARG A 842 -7.16 -16.13 7.68
C ARG A 842 -6.38 -16.96 6.63
N GLY A 843 -6.75 -18.24 6.55
CA GLY A 843 -6.15 -19.25 5.67
C GLY A 843 -4.81 -19.81 6.16
N LEU A 844 -4.46 -19.65 7.43
CA LEU A 844 -3.28 -20.25 8.09
C LEU A 844 -3.54 -21.66 8.64
N ALA A 845 -4.77 -22.15 8.56
CA ALA A 845 -5.17 -23.50 8.96
C ALA A 845 -5.57 -24.37 7.76
N GLN A 846 -4.82 -24.31 6.65
CA GLN A 846 -5.05 -25.16 5.48
C GLN A 846 -4.14 -26.39 5.48
N LEU A 847 -2.83 -26.19 5.59
CA LEU A 847 -1.82 -27.24 5.54
C LEU A 847 -1.30 -27.50 6.95
N TRP A 848 -1.63 -28.65 7.55
CA TRP A 848 -1.36 -28.97 8.96
C TRP A 848 -0.30 -30.06 9.10
N THR A 849 0.48 -29.98 10.17
CA THR A 849 1.19 -31.12 10.78
C THR A 849 0.95 -31.17 12.28
N TRP A 850 0.97 -32.36 12.85
CA TRP A 850 0.60 -32.60 14.23
C TRP A 850 1.31 -33.80 14.86
N ASP A 851 1.40 -33.79 16.19
CA ASP A 851 1.76 -34.97 16.96
C ASP A 851 1.16 -34.91 18.38
N ALA A 852 1.08 -36.07 19.04
CA ALA A 852 0.57 -36.25 20.39
C ALA A 852 1.65 -36.92 21.26
N PRO A 853 2.35 -36.19 22.15
CA PRO A 853 3.49 -36.71 22.90
C PRO A 853 3.08 -37.56 24.13
N GLY A 854 1.77 -37.75 24.36
CA GLY A 854 1.22 -38.46 25.51
C GLY A 854 1.01 -37.59 26.76
N ASP A 855 0.94 -36.26 26.62
CA ASP A 855 0.59 -35.32 27.69
C ASP A 855 -0.92 -34.99 27.74
N GLY A 856 -1.74 -35.68 26.95
CA GLY A 856 -3.18 -35.43 26.82
C GLY A 856 -3.53 -34.28 25.87
N TRP A 857 -2.55 -33.78 25.10
CA TRP A 857 -2.74 -32.75 24.08
C TRP A 857 -2.18 -33.19 22.73
N VAL A 858 -2.88 -32.80 21.67
CA VAL A 858 -2.39 -32.84 20.29
C VAL A 858 -1.96 -31.44 19.92
N TYR A 859 -0.73 -31.28 19.45
CA TYR A 859 -0.19 -29.99 19.02
C TYR A 859 -0.15 -29.92 17.50
N VAL A 860 -0.50 -28.77 16.94
CA VAL A 860 -0.68 -28.56 15.50
C VAL A 860 0.08 -27.32 15.05
N PHE A 861 1.05 -27.48 14.15
CA PHE A 861 1.54 -26.36 13.33
C PHE A 861 0.76 -26.34 12.01
N SER A 862 0.46 -25.15 11.49
CA SER A 862 -0.17 -25.03 10.17
C SER A 862 0.16 -23.74 9.43
N THR A 863 -0.03 -23.77 8.10
CA THR A 863 0.06 -22.61 7.19
C THR A 863 -1.00 -22.68 6.07
N GLY A 864 -0.92 -21.81 5.06
CA GLY A 864 -1.69 -21.84 3.82
C GLY A 864 -1.07 -22.79 2.78
N PHE A 865 -1.92 -23.49 2.02
CA PHE A 865 -1.44 -24.45 0.99
C PHE A 865 -0.75 -23.75 -0.20
N GLN A 866 -0.95 -22.44 -0.36
CA GLN A 866 -0.33 -21.61 -1.40
C GLN A 866 1.18 -21.39 -1.17
N ARG A 867 1.70 -21.83 0.00
CA ARG A 867 3.09 -21.68 0.47
C ARG A 867 3.54 -20.24 0.71
N ASP A 868 2.61 -19.27 0.74
CA ASP A 868 2.87 -17.83 0.86
C ASP A 868 2.70 -17.28 2.28
N LYS A 869 2.46 -18.17 3.27
CA LYS A 869 1.99 -17.81 4.61
C LYS A 869 2.93 -18.31 5.73
N PRO A 870 2.99 -17.60 6.88
CA PRO A 870 3.77 -18.01 8.04
C PRO A 870 3.17 -19.23 8.78
N LEU A 871 3.91 -19.80 9.73
CA LEU A 871 3.42 -20.90 10.57
C LEU A 871 2.65 -20.37 11.79
N ILE A 872 1.48 -20.95 12.13
CA ILE A 872 0.81 -20.77 13.43
C ILE A 872 0.89 -22.04 14.28
N LEU A 873 0.75 -21.91 15.61
CA LEU A 873 0.65 -23.04 16.56
C LEU A 873 -0.74 -23.08 17.21
N ARG A 874 -1.32 -24.27 17.28
CA ARG A 874 -2.59 -24.60 17.94
C ARG A 874 -2.44 -25.89 18.76
N ARG A 875 -3.37 -26.14 19.68
CA ARG A 875 -3.50 -27.42 20.37
C ARG A 875 -4.97 -27.81 20.58
N VAL A 876 -5.22 -29.09 20.81
CA VAL A 876 -6.53 -29.62 21.22
C VAL A 876 -6.33 -30.77 22.20
N ARG A 877 -7.30 -31.03 23.07
CA ARG A 877 -7.26 -32.24 23.93
C ARG A 877 -7.45 -33.48 23.06
N GLU A 878 -6.72 -34.56 23.37
CA GLU A 878 -6.79 -35.83 22.61
C GLU A 878 -8.22 -36.37 22.46
N ASP A 879 -9.02 -36.31 23.54
CA ASP A 879 -10.43 -36.72 23.58
C ASP A 879 -11.40 -35.75 22.85
N ARG A 880 -10.89 -34.62 22.34
CA ARG A 880 -11.66 -33.57 21.65
C ARG A 880 -11.11 -33.23 20.26
N ILE A 881 -10.22 -34.06 19.70
CA ILE A 881 -9.61 -33.83 18.38
C ILE A 881 -10.64 -33.64 17.24
N THR A 882 -11.83 -34.23 17.36
CA THR A 882 -12.92 -34.08 16.37
C THR A 882 -13.89 -32.93 16.67
N ASP A 883 -13.67 -32.16 17.73
CA ASP A 883 -14.43 -30.95 18.04
C ASP A 883 -13.68 -29.72 17.53
N ARG A 884 -14.14 -29.19 16.39
CA ARG A 884 -13.55 -28.01 15.75
C ARG A 884 -13.49 -26.77 16.65
N ASN A 885 -14.34 -26.69 17.68
CA ASN A 885 -14.40 -25.55 18.62
C ASN A 885 -13.47 -25.74 19.83
N ALA A 886 -12.87 -26.91 20.02
CA ALA A 886 -11.98 -27.23 21.14
C ALA A 886 -10.50 -26.89 20.87
N TYR A 887 -10.17 -26.38 19.69
CA TYR A 887 -8.81 -26.00 19.32
C TYR A 887 -8.44 -24.63 19.93
N GLU A 888 -7.40 -24.63 20.75
CA GLU A 888 -6.83 -23.42 21.37
C GLU A 888 -5.65 -22.91 20.53
N GLY A 889 -5.63 -21.61 20.20
CA GLY A 889 -4.48 -20.96 19.60
C GLY A 889 -3.37 -20.66 20.60
N TRP A 890 -2.12 -20.77 20.17
CA TRP A 890 -1.01 -20.09 20.83
C TRP A 890 -0.89 -18.70 20.24
N GLY A 891 -1.15 -17.67 21.05
CA GLY A 891 -1.21 -16.30 20.54
C GLY A 891 -0.69 -15.25 21.48
N TRP A 892 -0.20 -14.16 20.91
CA TRP A 892 0.27 -12.97 21.62
C TRP A 892 -0.88 -11.98 21.80
N LYS A 893 -1.17 -11.66 23.05
CA LYS A 893 -2.17 -10.65 23.41
C LYS A 893 -1.79 -10.03 24.75
N ASP A 894 -2.08 -8.74 24.93
CA ASP A 894 -1.89 -8.03 26.21
C ASP A 894 -0.46 -8.16 26.78
N GLY A 895 0.54 -8.14 25.89
CA GLY A 895 1.96 -8.24 26.24
C GLY A 895 2.45 -9.64 26.62
N ALA A 896 1.68 -10.71 26.36
CA ALA A 896 2.08 -12.07 26.68
C ALA A 896 1.60 -13.12 25.65
N TRP A 897 2.40 -14.17 25.45
CA TRP A 897 1.96 -15.38 24.79
C TRP A 897 1.08 -16.23 25.71
N ARG A 898 -0.09 -16.66 25.25
CA ARG A 898 -0.99 -17.56 25.98
C ARG A 898 -1.72 -18.52 25.05
N TRP A 899 -2.09 -19.67 25.59
CA TRP A 899 -3.07 -20.58 24.97
C TRP A 899 -4.48 -20.01 25.10
N GLY A 900 -5.32 -20.21 24.07
CA GLY A 900 -6.68 -19.68 23.99
C GLY A 900 -6.78 -18.27 23.39
N ASN A 901 -5.65 -17.64 23.06
CA ASN A 901 -5.61 -16.45 22.21
C ASN A 901 -5.82 -16.84 20.73
N GLU A 902 -6.20 -15.88 19.89
CA GLU A 902 -6.20 -16.08 18.42
C GLU A 902 -4.78 -16.46 17.98
N PRO A 903 -4.58 -17.58 17.22
CA PRO A 903 -3.26 -18.03 16.83
C PRO A 903 -2.48 -16.92 16.15
N THR A 904 -1.34 -16.58 16.74
CA THR A 904 -0.44 -15.58 16.19
C THR A 904 0.79 -16.32 15.67
N PRO A 905 1.31 -16.02 14.47
CA PRO A 905 2.34 -16.84 13.87
C PRO A 905 3.59 -17.02 14.74
N VAL A 906 4.24 -18.16 14.64
CA VAL A 906 5.33 -18.59 15.52
C VAL A 906 6.65 -18.72 14.76
N LEU A 907 6.60 -18.63 13.43
CA LEU A 907 7.76 -18.50 12.57
C LEU A 907 7.39 -17.79 11.27
N GLU A 908 8.10 -16.70 11.00
CA GLU A 908 8.02 -15.87 9.80
C GLU A 908 9.44 -15.46 9.37
N ARG A 909 9.67 -15.12 8.10
CA ARG A 909 10.91 -14.44 7.67
C ARG A 909 10.57 -13.10 7.03
N ALA A 910 10.37 -12.09 7.88
CA ALA A 910 9.98 -10.72 7.52
C ALA A 910 10.93 -9.98 6.54
N HIS A 911 12.10 -10.56 6.19
CA HIS A 911 13.13 -9.90 5.39
C HIS A 911 13.70 -10.73 4.23
N SER A 912 13.02 -11.81 3.81
CA SER A 912 13.55 -12.68 2.72
C SER A 912 12.52 -13.32 1.78
N ALA A 913 11.24 -12.98 1.87
CA ALA A 913 10.16 -13.63 1.10
C ALA A 913 10.13 -15.19 1.24
N ALA A 914 10.37 -15.70 2.45
CA ALA A 914 10.34 -17.15 2.69
C ALA A 914 8.93 -17.75 2.58
N LYS A 915 8.84 -19.02 2.17
CA LYS A 915 7.59 -19.64 1.71
C LYS A 915 7.43 -21.05 2.27
N PHE A 916 6.61 -21.23 3.31
CA PHE A 916 6.47 -22.53 3.98
C PHE A 916 5.49 -23.44 3.22
N GLY A 917 6.02 -24.53 2.67
CA GLY A 917 5.23 -25.62 2.10
C GLY A 917 4.90 -26.72 3.10
N GLU A 918 4.91 -27.97 2.61
CA GLU A 918 4.59 -29.14 3.40
C GLU A 918 5.60 -29.35 4.54
N MET A 919 5.12 -29.96 5.63
CA MET A 919 5.81 -29.99 6.91
C MET A 919 5.46 -31.25 7.70
N CYS A 920 6.35 -31.65 8.60
CA CYS A 920 6.16 -32.79 9.50
C CYS A 920 6.76 -32.51 10.88
N LEU A 921 5.91 -32.50 11.90
CA LEU A 921 6.22 -32.37 13.33
C LEU A 921 6.19 -33.75 13.98
N ARG A 922 7.25 -34.14 14.69
CA ARG A 922 7.20 -35.32 15.58
C ARG A 922 7.92 -35.07 16.91
N ALA A 923 7.40 -35.65 17.98
CA ALA A 923 8.06 -35.74 19.28
C ALA A 923 8.99 -36.97 19.29
N ILE A 924 10.31 -36.75 19.33
CA ILE A 924 11.33 -37.79 19.20
C ILE A 924 12.35 -37.63 20.33
N GLN A 925 12.55 -38.68 21.13
CA GLN A 925 13.54 -38.73 22.22
C GLN A 925 13.46 -37.52 23.19
N GLY A 926 12.25 -37.08 23.53
CA GLY A 926 12.01 -35.95 24.44
C GLY A 926 12.29 -34.57 23.83
N LYS A 927 12.43 -34.47 22.51
CA LYS A 927 12.53 -33.22 21.76
C LYS A 927 11.43 -33.12 20.71
N TRP A 928 11.11 -31.90 20.34
CA TRP A 928 10.27 -31.61 19.18
C TRP A 928 11.17 -31.45 17.96
N VAL A 929 10.77 -32.11 16.86
CA VAL A 929 11.42 -31.96 15.55
C VAL A 929 10.37 -31.50 14.55
N LEU A 930 10.63 -30.37 13.90
CA LEU A 930 9.80 -29.85 12.82
C LEU A 930 10.64 -29.81 11.53
N VAL A 931 10.22 -30.57 10.54
CA VAL A 931 10.77 -30.55 9.18
C VAL A 931 9.84 -29.72 8.30
N THR A 932 10.39 -28.79 7.51
CA THR A 932 9.60 -27.89 6.65
C THR A 932 10.25 -27.73 5.28
N PHE A 933 9.44 -27.71 4.22
CA PHE A 933 9.87 -27.22 2.91
C PHE A 933 9.83 -25.69 2.88
N ASP A 934 10.96 -25.02 2.58
CA ASP A 934 11.04 -23.58 2.30
C ASP A 934 11.14 -23.40 0.78
N SER A 935 10.02 -23.07 0.12
CA SER A 935 9.92 -22.93 -1.33
C SER A 935 10.33 -21.54 -1.84
N SER A 936 11.20 -20.82 -1.12
CA SER A 936 11.67 -19.49 -1.50
C SER A 936 13.07 -19.49 -2.09
N ASP A 937 13.29 -18.60 -3.06
CA ASP A 937 14.57 -18.43 -3.74
C ASP A 937 15.69 -17.95 -2.80
N VAL A 938 15.34 -17.18 -1.76
CA VAL A 938 16.28 -16.69 -0.73
C VAL A 938 16.50 -17.74 0.38
N GLY A 939 15.52 -18.63 0.61
CA GLY A 939 15.67 -19.81 1.45
C GLY A 939 16.52 -20.92 0.83
N GLY A 940 16.68 -20.91 -0.50
CA GLY A 940 17.44 -21.89 -1.28
C GLY A 940 16.58 -22.91 -2.04
N TYR A 941 15.26 -22.90 -1.84
CA TYR A 941 14.34 -23.97 -2.24
C TYR A 941 14.69 -25.30 -1.53
N ASP A 942 14.71 -25.32 -0.19
CA ASP A 942 15.37 -26.35 0.61
C ASP A 942 14.43 -27.08 1.60
N ILE A 943 14.86 -28.23 2.14
CA ILE A 943 14.27 -28.80 3.36
C ILE A 943 15.04 -28.31 4.58
N ASP A 944 14.32 -27.69 5.50
CA ASP A 944 14.78 -27.27 6.82
C ASP A 944 14.37 -28.29 7.90
N VAL A 945 15.22 -28.43 8.92
CA VAL A 945 14.92 -29.18 10.15
C VAL A 945 15.19 -28.28 11.36
N ARG A 946 14.22 -28.18 12.27
CA ARG A 946 14.35 -27.47 13.55
C ARG A 946 14.18 -28.45 14.71
N VAL A 947 15.06 -28.36 15.69
CA VAL A 947 15.01 -29.16 16.93
C VAL A 947 14.90 -28.23 18.14
N PHE A 948 13.89 -28.46 18.97
CA PHE A 948 13.55 -27.62 20.12
C PHE A 948 13.00 -28.46 21.28
N SER A 949 12.90 -27.87 22.48
CA SER A 949 12.67 -28.61 23.73
C SER A 949 11.23 -28.55 24.22
N LYS A 950 10.53 -27.43 24.04
CA LYS A 950 9.12 -27.24 24.36
C LYS A 950 8.38 -26.80 23.11
N ILE A 951 7.14 -27.23 22.92
CA ILE A 951 6.35 -26.88 21.74
C ILE A 951 6.17 -25.36 21.55
N THR A 952 6.22 -24.59 22.65
CA THR A 952 6.15 -23.12 22.67
C THR A 952 7.52 -22.43 22.73
N ASP A 953 8.62 -23.15 22.50
CA ASP A 953 9.93 -22.51 22.35
C ASP A 953 9.93 -21.57 21.13
N ASN A 954 10.72 -20.50 21.22
CA ASN A 954 10.86 -19.56 20.12
C ASN A 954 11.53 -20.24 18.90
N LEU A 955 10.77 -20.49 17.83
CA LEU A 955 11.25 -21.18 16.63
C LEU A 955 12.32 -20.41 15.83
N TYR A 956 12.53 -19.12 16.14
CA TYR A 956 13.64 -18.34 15.59
C TYR A 956 14.96 -18.57 16.34
N GLU A 957 14.90 -18.97 17.61
CA GLU A 957 16.08 -19.36 18.40
C GLU A 957 16.32 -20.88 18.37
N ALA A 958 15.34 -21.64 17.87
CA ALA A 958 15.45 -23.10 17.72
C ALA A 958 16.60 -23.48 16.77
N HIS A 959 17.36 -24.51 17.15
CA HIS A 959 18.48 -24.99 16.35
C HIS A 959 17.98 -25.49 14.98
N LYS A 960 18.39 -24.80 13.91
CA LYS A 960 18.05 -25.10 12.52
C LYS A 960 19.23 -25.73 11.76
N SER A 961 18.97 -26.81 11.02
CA SER A 961 19.84 -27.29 9.93
C SER A 961 19.07 -27.33 8.59
N THR A 962 19.79 -27.33 7.48
CA THR A 962 19.23 -27.41 6.13
C THR A 962 19.90 -28.57 5.38
N PRO A 963 19.44 -29.82 5.59
CA PRO A 963 20.14 -31.03 5.12
C PRO A 963 19.90 -31.41 3.65
N LEU A 964 18.84 -30.94 2.99
CA LEU A 964 18.56 -31.25 1.58
C LEU A 964 18.27 -29.97 0.80
N ARG A 965 18.84 -29.87 -0.40
CA ARG A 965 18.84 -28.62 -1.18
C ARG A 965 18.13 -28.73 -2.53
N GLY A 966 17.54 -27.61 -2.95
CA GLY A 966 16.98 -27.42 -4.29
C GLY A 966 18.07 -27.31 -5.34
N VAL A 967 17.93 -28.05 -6.44
CA VAL A 967 18.84 -27.99 -7.59
C VAL A 967 18.12 -28.09 -8.93
N GLY A 968 18.84 -27.83 -10.03
CA GLY A 968 18.33 -28.08 -11.37
C GLY A 968 18.28 -29.58 -11.70
N TRP A 969 17.43 -29.96 -12.66
CA TRP A 969 17.42 -31.33 -13.21
C TRP A 969 18.79 -31.71 -13.78
N GLY A 970 19.30 -32.89 -13.41
CA GLY A 970 20.64 -33.37 -13.76
C GLY A 970 21.73 -32.99 -12.74
N GLN A 971 21.37 -32.36 -11.62
CA GLN A 971 22.29 -31.96 -10.54
C GLN A 971 21.99 -32.66 -9.21
N GLU A 972 21.06 -33.63 -9.19
CA GLU A 972 20.66 -34.35 -7.98
C GLU A 972 21.77 -35.24 -7.38
N GLY A 973 21.71 -35.47 -6.07
CA GLY A 973 22.71 -36.23 -5.33
C GLY A 973 22.23 -36.67 -3.94
N ASP A 974 23.18 -36.94 -3.05
CA ASP A 974 22.90 -37.41 -1.69
C ASP A 974 22.33 -36.32 -0.76
N ASP A 975 22.57 -35.04 -1.07
CA ASP A 975 22.06 -33.86 -0.34
C ASP A 975 21.29 -32.86 -1.21
N ALA A 976 20.89 -33.27 -2.43
CA ALA A 976 20.34 -32.38 -3.47
C ALA A 976 19.24 -33.06 -4.31
N VAL A 977 18.11 -32.38 -4.50
CA VAL A 977 16.94 -32.88 -5.24
C VAL A 977 16.35 -31.80 -6.14
N ALA A 978 16.05 -32.13 -7.40
CA ALA A 978 15.39 -31.21 -8.31
C ALA A 978 13.88 -31.16 -8.08
N GLN A 979 13.30 -29.96 -7.99
CA GLN A 979 11.86 -29.71 -7.73
C GLN A 979 11.28 -30.56 -6.59
N LEU A 980 11.96 -30.52 -5.43
CA LEU A 980 11.52 -31.15 -4.20
C LEU A 980 10.37 -30.43 -3.49
N TYR A 981 9.61 -31.17 -2.68
CA TYR A 981 8.57 -30.69 -1.76
C TYR A 981 8.14 -31.85 -0.84
N GLY A 982 7.10 -31.67 0.00
CA GLY A 982 6.48 -32.80 0.70
C GLY A 982 7.38 -33.59 1.67
N PRO A 983 8.14 -32.96 2.59
CA PRO A 983 8.95 -33.69 3.55
C PRO A 983 8.10 -34.40 4.62
N SER A 984 8.49 -35.62 4.99
CA SER A 984 7.76 -36.44 5.97
C SER A 984 8.73 -37.29 6.81
N ILE A 985 8.61 -37.30 8.13
CA ILE A 985 9.53 -38.02 9.04
C ILE A 985 9.16 -39.51 9.08
N VAL A 986 10.13 -40.39 8.84
CA VAL A 986 9.89 -41.84 8.84
C VAL A 986 9.74 -42.37 10.29
N PRO A 987 8.63 -43.06 10.66
CA PRO A 987 8.43 -43.55 12.01
C PRO A 987 9.50 -44.56 12.45
N GLY A 988 10.18 -44.27 13.56
CA GLY A 988 11.37 -45.00 14.01
C GLY A 988 12.69 -44.25 13.77
N SER A 989 12.64 -43.05 13.16
CA SER A 989 13.75 -42.11 13.13
C SER A 989 14.25 -41.74 14.52
N LYS A 990 15.55 -41.47 14.63
CA LYS A 990 16.22 -41.05 15.86
C LYS A 990 17.20 -39.90 15.63
N LEU A 991 17.43 -39.08 16.64
CA LEU A 991 18.33 -37.92 16.58
C LEU A 991 19.82 -38.33 16.56
N ASP A 992 20.17 -39.49 17.12
CA ASP A 992 21.52 -40.05 17.24
C ASP A 992 21.99 -40.76 15.95
N GLY A 993 21.95 -40.04 14.82
CA GLY A 993 22.44 -40.54 13.54
C GLY A 993 21.54 -41.59 12.88
N GLY A 994 20.26 -41.64 13.26
CA GLY A 994 19.24 -42.54 12.73
C GLY A 994 18.03 -41.81 12.13
N PHE A 995 18.19 -40.57 11.66
CA PHE A 995 17.06 -39.73 11.23
C PHE A 995 16.78 -39.91 9.74
N HIS A 996 15.56 -40.32 9.40
CA HIS A 996 15.15 -40.54 8.02
C HIS A 996 13.91 -39.72 7.67
N ILE A 997 13.92 -39.16 6.45
CA ILE A 997 12.79 -38.44 5.89
C ILE A 997 12.46 -38.97 4.49
N PHE A 998 11.19 -38.88 4.12
CA PHE A 998 10.75 -38.88 2.74
C PHE A 998 10.73 -37.45 2.21
N VAL A 999 10.97 -37.30 0.90
CA VAL A 999 10.82 -36.06 0.15
C VAL A 999 10.24 -36.40 -1.22
N SER A 1000 9.25 -35.62 -1.67
CA SER A 1000 8.64 -35.76 -2.99
C SER A 1000 9.43 -35.02 -4.05
N GLN A 1001 9.38 -35.48 -5.30
CA GLN A 1001 10.02 -34.86 -6.46
C GLN A 1001 9.05 -34.88 -7.64
N TRP A 1002 8.83 -33.72 -8.29
CA TRP A 1002 7.89 -33.58 -9.42
C TRP A 1002 8.44 -32.71 -10.55
N LYS A 1003 8.52 -33.24 -11.77
CA LYS A 1003 8.80 -32.47 -12.99
C LYS A 1003 7.55 -31.80 -13.54
N THR A 1004 7.42 -30.50 -13.34
CA THR A 1004 6.24 -29.72 -13.75
C THR A 1004 6.27 -29.23 -15.21
N GLU A 1005 7.44 -29.25 -15.85
CA GLU A 1005 7.72 -28.56 -17.13
C GLU A 1005 8.66 -29.35 -18.06
N GLY A 1006 8.75 -28.89 -19.32
CA GLY A 1006 9.60 -29.49 -20.35
C GLY A 1006 8.99 -30.72 -21.05
N PRO A 1007 9.75 -31.40 -21.93
CA PRO A 1007 9.26 -32.51 -22.75
C PRO A 1007 8.84 -33.75 -21.94
N ASP A 1008 9.39 -33.93 -20.73
CA ASP A 1008 9.03 -35.03 -19.83
C ASP A 1008 8.06 -34.59 -18.71
N LYS A 1009 7.32 -33.49 -18.90
CA LYS A 1009 6.35 -32.99 -17.92
C LYS A 1009 5.48 -34.12 -17.35
N GLY A 1010 5.35 -34.14 -16.02
CA GLY A 1010 4.69 -35.20 -15.26
C GLY A 1010 5.62 -36.34 -14.84
N TRP A 1011 6.89 -36.36 -15.25
CA TRP A 1011 7.88 -37.39 -14.88
C TRP A 1011 9.29 -36.84 -14.63
N PRO A 1012 9.95 -37.20 -13.50
CA PRO A 1012 9.45 -38.04 -12.43
C PRO A 1012 8.38 -37.36 -11.57
N TYR A 1013 7.55 -38.20 -10.95
CA TYR A 1013 6.57 -37.83 -9.91
C TYR A 1013 6.56 -38.96 -8.88
N ARG A 1014 7.44 -38.83 -7.88
CA ARG A 1014 7.87 -39.93 -7.00
C ARG A 1014 8.32 -39.42 -5.63
N VAL A 1015 8.47 -40.35 -4.70
CA VAL A 1015 8.96 -40.11 -3.34
C VAL A 1015 10.32 -40.80 -3.13
N LEU A 1016 11.24 -40.08 -2.50
CA LEU A 1016 12.62 -40.46 -2.22
C LEU A 1016 12.84 -40.54 -0.71
N GLN A 1017 13.57 -41.56 -0.24
CA GLN A 1017 13.98 -41.65 1.17
C GLN A 1017 15.43 -41.17 1.34
N PHE A 1018 15.64 -40.28 2.29
CA PHE A 1018 16.94 -39.80 2.73
C PHE A 1018 17.22 -40.21 4.18
N LYS A 1019 18.50 -40.30 4.51
CA LYS A 1019 19.04 -40.23 5.87
C LYS A 1019 19.72 -38.88 6.02
N ILE A 1020 19.41 -38.14 7.06
CA ILE A 1020 19.86 -36.76 7.22
C ILE A 1020 20.52 -36.51 8.58
N PRO A 1021 21.51 -35.60 8.67
CA PRO A 1021 22.10 -35.20 9.94
C PRO A 1021 21.14 -34.29 10.72
N VAL A 1022 20.96 -34.57 12.00
CA VAL A 1022 20.18 -33.74 12.93
C VAL A 1022 21.04 -33.41 14.14
N SER A 1023 21.57 -32.18 14.19
CA SER A 1023 22.29 -31.69 15.36
C SER A 1023 21.32 -31.28 16.46
N SER A 1024 21.61 -31.71 17.69
CA SER A 1024 20.92 -31.30 18.91
C SER A 1024 21.94 -30.62 19.82
N PRO A 1025 21.64 -29.46 20.44
CA PRO A 1025 22.55 -28.76 21.35
C PRO A 1025 23.02 -29.54 22.60
N GLY A 1026 22.51 -30.77 22.81
CA GLY A 1026 22.85 -31.63 23.95
C GLY A 1026 23.83 -32.78 23.67
N PHE A 1027 24.10 -33.14 22.40
CA PHE A 1027 25.06 -34.20 22.09
C PHE A 1027 26.46 -33.61 21.88
N ARG A 1028 27.12 -33.28 23.00
CA ARG A 1028 28.59 -33.39 23.03
C ARG A 1028 28.94 -34.86 23.12
N ASP A 1029 29.90 -35.27 22.30
CA ASP A 1029 30.59 -36.55 22.45
C ASP A 1029 31.48 -36.43 23.70
N ASP A 1030 30.91 -36.76 24.86
CA ASP A 1030 31.59 -36.69 26.15
C ASP A 1030 32.50 -37.91 26.32
N GLY A 1031 33.66 -37.83 25.67
CA GLY A 1031 34.76 -38.78 25.81
C GLY A 1031 35.19 -38.96 27.27
N GLY A 1032 34.53 -39.89 27.96
CA GLY A 1032 34.81 -40.31 29.32
C GLY A 1032 34.33 -39.33 30.41
N VAL A 1033 33.29 -39.71 31.16
CA VAL A 1033 33.44 -40.41 32.46
C VAL A 1033 32.06 -40.86 32.95
N ASN A 1034 31.94 -42.13 33.34
CA ASN A 1034 30.73 -42.70 33.93
C ASN A 1034 30.61 -42.29 35.42
N PRO A 1035 29.60 -41.52 35.86
CA PRO A 1035 29.43 -41.12 37.25
C PRO A 1035 28.59 -42.12 38.06
N HIS A 1036 28.94 -43.40 37.97
CA HIS A 1036 28.57 -44.43 38.95
C HIS A 1036 29.83 -45.12 39.48
N ASP A 1037 30.65 -44.37 40.20
CA ASP A 1037 31.42 -44.85 41.36
C ASP A 1037 31.83 -43.65 42.22
N GLY A 1038 31.49 -43.67 43.50
CA GLY A 1038 31.56 -42.50 44.37
C GLY A 1038 32.88 -42.34 45.14
N ARG A 1039 33.22 -41.08 45.42
CA ARG A 1039 34.10 -40.63 46.51
C ARG A 1039 33.86 -39.16 46.82
#